data_AF-A0A8C8VJ11-F1
#
_entry.id   AF-A0A8C8VJ11-F1
#
_cell.length_a   1.000
_cell.length_b   1.000
_cell.length_c   1.000
_cell.angle_alpha   90.00
_cell.angle_beta   90.00
_cell.angle_gamma   90.00
#
_symmetry.space_group_name_H-M   'P 1'
#
loop_
_entity.id
_entity.type
_entity.pdbx_description
1 polymer ?
#
loop_
_entity_poly.entity_id
_entity_poly.type
_entity_poly.pdbx_seq_one_letter_code
_entity_poly.pdbx_strand_id
1 'polypeptide(L)'
;LAKPESVLIKRRLSALSQGQAISVLGAQGCVTILLEPEVPQAKRRPEPIIPATQPRLAGASGRKKVFRLSDVIKPLTDVQMEKLKLAAVKRILCSERAVACSGAAQARVKILSSLVTQFDVPLKSEVLTFILDDIRSRLDLAFAWLYQEYNTYLSKYPTGSLGSYDECLIGLLSGLQEKPDQKDGIFTKVVLEAPLITESALEVIRKYCEDESRTYLGMSTLRDLIFKRPSRQFQYLHVLLDLSSHEKDKVRQQAILFIKRMYEKDQLREYVEKFALNYLQLLVHPNPPSVLFGADKDTEVAAPWTEETIRQCLYLYLALLPQNHKLIHELAAVYTEAIADIKRTVLRVVEQPIRGMGMNSPELLLLVENCPKGAETLVTRCLHSLTDKVPPSPELVKRVRDLYHKRLPDVRFLIPVLNGLEKKEVIQALPKLIKLNPIVVKEVFNRLLGTQHGEGNSAVSPLNPGELLIALHNIDSAKCDMKSIIKATNLCFGERNVYTSEVLAVVMQQLMEQSPLPMLLMRTVIQSLTMYPRLGGFVMNVLSRLIMKQVWKYPKVWEGFIKCCQRTKPQSFQVILQLPPQQLSAVFEKCPELREPLLVHVRSFTPHQQAHVPNSTMAILEASSKPEVEVKDPQPLEEEELEPAPLLPRLSQDMIALRLAQEKALKRQLEEEQKLKQPAGPPRSAHALAPVPTEEPMDFREEGPEVETPTIFISMQEEEEGSGGDGSQLDSSVEGPPPSKEAGISAAADKEVESKPENLSPDEPVPSGTPPSRSQPASQPEAQPEPTVAQEQKAES
;
A
#
# COMPACT_ATOMS: atom_id res chain seq x y z
N LEU A 1 -22.80 -20.15 45.12
CA LEU A 1 -23.68 -21.34 45.03
C LEU A 1 -24.56 -21.16 43.79
N ALA A 2 -25.06 -22.18 43.09
CA ALA A 2 -25.04 -23.63 43.35
C ALA A 2 -24.65 -24.44 42.09
N LYS A 3 -24.62 -25.78 42.19
CA LYS A 3 -24.46 -26.74 41.07
C LYS A 3 -25.82 -27.37 40.74
N PRO A 4 -26.01 -27.95 39.53
CA PRO A 4 -26.96 -29.04 39.32
C PRO A 4 -26.35 -30.40 39.74
N GLU A 5 -27.20 -31.41 39.95
CA GLU A 5 -26.85 -32.68 40.60
C GLU A 5 -26.89 -33.89 39.65
N SER A 6 -26.31 -35.01 40.07
CA SER A 6 -26.30 -36.28 39.33
C SER A 6 -27.36 -37.27 39.85
N VAL A 7 -28.06 -37.95 38.94
CA VAL A 7 -29.10 -38.94 39.27
C VAL A 7 -28.53 -40.36 39.23
N LEU A 8 -28.69 -41.10 40.32
CA LEU A 8 -28.31 -42.51 40.46
C LEU A 8 -29.55 -43.42 40.48
N ILE A 9 -29.53 -44.52 39.72
CA ILE A 9 -30.54 -45.59 39.80
C ILE A 9 -29.84 -46.95 39.95
N LYS A 10 -30.30 -47.76 40.92
CA LYS A 10 -29.78 -49.11 41.23
C LYS A 10 -30.75 -50.21 40.77
N ARG A 11 -30.22 -51.32 40.27
CA ARG A 11 -30.72 -52.72 40.42
C ARG A 11 -29.60 -53.68 39.96
N ARG A 12 -29.02 -54.53 40.83
CA ARG A 12 -29.48 -55.78 41.50
C ARG A 12 -29.17 -57.02 40.67
N LEU A 13 -28.39 -57.93 41.27
CA LEU A 13 -28.01 -59.24 40.72
C LEU A 13 -29.15 -60.27 40.79
N SER A 14 -29.04 -61.33 40.00
CA SER A 14 -29.78 -62.60 40.08
C SER A 14 -28.92 -63.70 39.45
N ALA A 15 -29.18 -64.98 39.75
CA ALA A 15 -28.25 -66.09 39.48
C ALA A 15 -28.95 -67.40 39.09
N LEU A 16 -28.14 -68.40 38.66
CA LEU A 16 -28.50 -69.82 38.39
C LEU A 16 -29.33 -70.04 37.09
N SER A 17 -29.21 -71.17 36.35
CA SER A 17 -28.22 -72.28 36.37
C SER A 17 -28.39 -73.25 35.17
N GLN A 18 -27.35 -74.05 34.87
CA GLN A 18 -27.33 -75.31 34.08
C GLN A 18 -27.57 -75.22 32.55
N GLY A 19 -26.89 -76.01 31.69
CA GLY A 19 -25.74 -76.90 31.95
C GLY A 19 -25.33 -77.83 30.77
N GLN A 20 -24.20 -78.53 30.94
CA GLN A 20 -23.68 -79.68 30.14
C GLN A 20 -23.22 -79.41 28.67
N ALA A 21 -22.20 -80.09 28.10
CA ALA A 21 -21.04 -80.83 28.65
C ALA A 21 -20.01 -81.20 27.54
N ILE A 22 -18.70 -81.34 27.86
CA ILE A 22 -17.64 -82.14 27.16
C ILE A 22 -17.25 -81.66 25.73
N SER A 23 -16.00 -81.65 25.23
CA SER A 23 -14.58 -81.68 25.71
C SER A 23 -13.71 -81.34 24.45
N VAL A 24 -12.42 -80.95 24.41
CA VAL A 24 -11.17 -81.66 24.77
C VAL A 24 -9.97 -80.69 24.54
N LEU A 25 -9.04 -80.55 25.51
CA LEU A 25 -7.64 -80.00 25.44
C LEU A 25 -7.40 -78.57 24.84
N GLY A 26 -6.40 -77.79 25.28
CA GLY A 26 -5.44 -77.93 26.39
C GLY A 26 -4.31 -76.88 26.33
N ALA A 27 -3.69 -76.55 27.49
CA ALA A 27 -2.65 -75.51 27.71
C ALA A 27 -3.13 -74.04 27.50
N GLN A 28 -3.13 -73.10 28.46
CA GLN A 28 -2.33 -72.82 29.68
C GLN A 28 -0.82 -72.54 29.40
N GLY A 29 -0.21 -71.43 29.81
CA GLY A 29 -0.72 -70.21 30.49
C GLY A 29 0.06 -69.89 31.78
N CYS A 30 0.50 -68.64 31.96
CA CYS A 30 1.10 -68.15 33.21
C CYS A 30 0.99 -66.63 33.33
N VAL A 31 0.57 -66.13 34.50
CA VAL A 31 0.67 -64.72 34.93
C VAL A 31 1.07 -64.73 36.40
N THR A 32 2.06 -63.91 36.76
CA THR A 32 2.60 -63.84 38.13
C THR A 32 1.95 -62.71 38.93
N ILE A 33 1.59 -62.98 40.18
CA ILE A 33 1.39 -61.97 41.22
C ILE A 33 2.16 -62.42 42.46
N LEU A 34 2.97 -61.53 43.03
CA LEU A 34 3.59 -61.70 44.35
C LEU A 34 3.58 -60.36 45.09
N LEU A 35 3.56 -60.45 46.42
CA LEU A 35 3.68 -59.34 47.36
C LEU A 35 4.88 -59.61 48.29
N GLU A 36 5.51 -58.52 48.75
CA GLU A 36 6.54 -58.45 49.80
C GLU A 36 5.94 -58.73 51.21
N PRO A 37 6.71 -58.85 52.34
CA PRO A 37 7.98 -58.16 52.64
C PRO A 37 9.00 -58.84 53.60
N GLU A 38 9.94 -57.99 54.09
CA GLU A 38 10.83 -58.08 55.28
C GLU A 38 12.27 -58.66 55.20
N VAL A 39 13.15 -58.06 56.03
CA VAL A 39 14.61 -58.27 56.12
C VAL A 39 15.13 -57.93 57.54
N PRO A 40 16.04 -58.72 58.14
CA PRO A 40 17.06 -58.18 59.06
C PRO A 40 18.50 -58.73 58.83
N GLN A 41 19.46 -58.28 59.66
CA GLN A 41 20.90 -58.18 59.31
C GLN A 41 21.89 -59.19 59.96
N ALA A 42 22.89 -59.61 59.16
CA ALA A 42 24.34 -59.76 59.40
C ALA A 42 24.97 -60.30 60.72
N LYS A 43 26.02 -61.16 60.57
CA LYS A 43 27.26 -61.24 61.39
C LYS A 43 28.37 -62.09 60.71
N ARG A 44 29.60 -62.15 61.25
CA ARG A 44 30.86 -62.60 60.55
C ARG A 44 31.65 -63.72 61.28
N ARG A 45 32.17 -64.70 60.50
CA ARG A 45 33.47 -65.45 60.64
C ARG A 45 33.65 -66.35 61.91
N PRO A 46 34.68 -67.24 62.03
CA PRO A 46 35.87 -67.48 61.17
C PRO A 46 36.10 -68.95 60.70
N GLU A 47 37.25 -69.20 60.03
CA GLU A 47 37.78 -70.51 59.57
C GLU A 47 38.68 -71.18 60.62
N PRO A 48 38.99 -72.50 60.48
CA PRO A 48 40.41 -72.90 60.52
C PRO A 48 40.85 -74.17 59.72
N ILE A 49 42.08 -74.07 59.16
CA ILE A 49 43.16 -75.10 59.08
C ILE A 49 43.08 -76.27 58.05
N ILE A 50 44.25 -76.57 57.47
CA ILE A 50 44.57 -77.63 56.50
C ILE A 50 45.68 -78.53 57.08
N PRO A 51 45.68 -79.85 56.82
CA PRO A 51 46.92 -80.60 56.56
C PRO A 51 47.00 -81.14 55.13
N ALA A 52 48.21 -81.36 54.61
CA ALA A 52 48.47 -81.64 53.18
C ALA A 52 49.09 -83.02 52.92
N THR A 53 49.19 -83.39 51.62
CA THR A 53 49.99 -84.49 51.04
C THR A 53 49.54 -85.94 51.37
N GLN A 54 49.65 -86.96 50.49
CA GLN A 54 50.14 -87.05 49.09
C GLN A 54 49.39 -88.17 48.27
N PRO A 55 49.82 -88.67 47.08
CA PRO A 55 48.87 -88.88 45.97
C PRO A 55 48.57 -90.34 45.58
N ARG A 56 47.58 -90.53 44.68
CA ARG A 56 47.55 -91.64 43.70
C ARG A 56 47.10 -91.17 42.32
N LEU A 57 47.49 -91.94 41.30
CA LEU A 57 47.44 -91.59 39.87
C LEU A 57 46.08 -91.83 39.20
N ALA A 58 45.95 -91.32 37.97
CA ALA A 58 44.71 -91.33 37.19
C ALA A 58 44.21 -92.73 36.80
N GLY A 59 42.89 -92.90 36.82
CA GLY A 59 42.18 -94.02 36.20
C GLY A 59 40.91 -93.51 35.52
N ALA A 60 40.81 -93.64 34.21
CA ALA A 60 39.72 -93.06 33.43
C ALA A 60 38.42 -93.86 33.58
N SER A 61 37.41 -93.29 34.25
CA SER A 61 36.04 -93.83 34.25
C SER A 61 35.08 -92.80 33.67
N GLY A 62 34.96 -92.82 32.34
CA GLY A 62 34.14 -91.91 31.56
C GLY A 62 32.64 -92.18 31.70
N ARG A 63 32.05 -91.92 32.87
CA ARG A 63 30.59 -91.72 32.98
C ARG A 63 30.21 -90.56 32.07
N LYS A 64 29.60 -90.87 30.92
CA LYS A 64 29.05 -89.87 30.01
C LYS A 64 28.05 -89.01 30.80
N LYS A 65 28.43 -87.78 31.15
CA LYS A 65 27.49 -86.79 31.68
C LYS A 65 26.34 -86.67 30.68
N VAL A 66 25.11 -86.71 31.17
CA VAL A 66 23.95 -86.34 30.35
C VAL A 66 24.20 -84.93 29.84
N PHE A 67 24.24 -84.74 28.52
CA PHE A 67 24.54 -83.46 27.90
C PHE A 67 23.38 -82.49 28.18
N ARG A 68 23.54 -81.69 29.23
CA ARG A 68 22.63 -80.59 29.55
C ARG A 68 23.13 -79.35 28.82
N LEU A 69 22.31 -78.80 27.94
CA LEU A 69 22.67 -77.66 27.11
C LEU A 69 23.13 -76.47 27.98
N SER A 70 22.45 -76.25 29.12
CA SER A 70 22.76 -75.28 30.18
C SER A 70 24.21 -75.30 30.68
N ASP A 71 24.88 -76.45 30.61
CA ASP A 71 26.21 -76.65 31.17
C ASP A 71 27.31 -76.26 30.15
N VAL A 72 26.91 -75.87 28.92
CA VAL A 72 27.79 -75.64 27.77
C VAL A 72 27.54 -74.28 27.09
N ILE A 73 26.29 -73.79 27.04
CA ILE A 73 26.02 -72.39 26.63
C ILE A 73 26.18 -71.42 27.79
N LYS A 74 27.01 -70.40 27.58
CA LYS A 74 27.00 -69.19 28.41
C LYS A 74 25.78 -68.34 28.03
N PRO A 75 25.11 -67.66 28.99
CA PRO A 75 24.13 -66.64 28.64
C PRO A 75 24.81 -65.53 27.82
N LEU A 76 24.07 -64.97 26.86
CA LEU A 76 24.50 -63.78 26.11
C LEU A 76 24.55 -62.58 27.05
N THR A 77 25.53 -61.70 26.87
CA THR A 77 25.50 -60.39 27.55
C THR A 77 24.43 -59.50 26.92
N ASP A 78 23.93 -58.51 27.65
CA ASP A 78 22.85 -57.63 27.17
C ASP A 78 23.24 -56.93 25.87
N VAL A 79 24.46 -56.41 25.76
CA VAL A 79 25.04 -55.83 24.54
C VAL A 79 25.05 -56.82 23.36
N GLN A 80 25.30 -58.11 23.60
CA GLN A 80 25.21 -59.14 22.56
C GLN A 80 23.73 -59.40 22.18
N MET A 81 22.83 -59.41 23.16
CA MET A 81 21.40 -59.59 22.94
C MET A 81 20.79 -58.44 22.14
N GLU A 82 21.12 -57.18 22.46
CA GLU A 82 20.72 -55.99 21.71
C GLU A 82 21.25 -56.01 20.29
N LYS A 83 22.54 -56.32 20.10
CA LYS A 83 23.14 -56.46 18.77
C LYS A 83 22.42 -57.54 17.94
N LEU A 84 21.97 -58.63 18.56
CA LEU A 84 21.19 -59.68 17.89
C LEU A 84 19.73 -59.27 17.61
N LYS A 85 19.07 -58.54 18.53
CA LYS A 85 17.74 -57.93 18.30
C LYS A 85 17.78 -56.98 17.11
N LEU A 86 18.72 -56.04 17.09
CA LEU A 86 18.91 -55.06 16.02
C LEU A 86 19.28 -55.74 14.69
N ALA A 87 20.15 -56.75 14.71
CA ALA A 87 20.47 -57.55 13.52
C ALA A 87 19.30 -58.44 13.04
N ALA A 88 18.33 -58.78 13.88
CA ALA A 88 17.08 -59.42 13.45
C ALA A 88 16.17 -58.41 12.75
N VAL A 89 15.93 -57.24 13.34
CA VAL A 89 15.08 -56.19 12.75
C VAL A 89 15.66 -55.68 11.42
N LYS A 90 16.97 -55.45 11.31
CA LYS A 90 17.60 -55.09 10.03
C LYS A 90 17.39 -56.12 8.92
N ARG A 91 17.36 -57.42 9.23
CA ARG A 91 17.03 -58.46 8.24
C ARG A 91 15.56 -58.40 7.80
N ILE A 92 14.64 -58.01 8.67
CA ILE A 92 13.22 -57.83 8.33
C ILE A 92 13.00 -56.52 7.54
N LEU A 93 13.76 -55.46 7.83
CA LEU A 93 13.76 -54.23 7.03
C LEU A 93 14.24 -54.51 5.60
N CYS A 94 15.43 -55.11 5.44
CA CYS A 94 16.01 -55.38 4.12
C CYS A 94 15.28 -56.48 3.31
N SER A 95 14.37 -57.27 3.89
CA SER A 95 13.63 -58.33 3.17
C SER A 95 12.50 -57.83 2.28
N GLU A 96 12.25 -56.51 2.25
CA GLU A 96 11.18 -55.82 1.52
C GLU A 96 10.79 -56.43 0.17
N ARG A 97 11.72 -56.47 -0.79
CA ARG A 97 11.47 -56.98 -2.16
C ARG A 97 11.11 -58.47 -2.17
N ALA A 98 11.77 -59.28 -1.34
CA ALA A 98 11.50 -60.72 -1.25
C ALA A 98 10.13 -61.02 -0.63
N VAL A 99 9.70 -60.21 0.33
CA VAL A 99 8.40 -60.34 1.01
C VAL A 99 7.25 -59.73 0.20
N ALA A 100 7.52 -58.74 -0.65
CA ALA A 100 6.56 -58.26 -1.64
C ALA A 100 6.22 -59.37 -2.65
N CYS A 101 7.22 -60.07 -3.19
CA CYS A 101 7.02 -61.19 -4.13
C CYS A 101 6.24 -62.39 -3.55
N SER A 102 6.17 -62.54 -2.23
CA SER A 102 5.37 -63.59 -1.57
C SER A 102 3.98 -63.12 -1.08
N GLY A 103 3.59 -61.88 -1.38
CA GLY A 103 2.32 -61.28 -0.94
C GLY A 103 2.25 -60.94 0.56
N ALA A 104 3.26 -61.31 1.35
CA ALA A 104 3.26 -61.12 2.81
C ALA A 104 3.69 -59.71 3.27
N ALA A 105 3.70 -58.71 2.38
CA ALA A 105 4.13 -57.34 2.66
C ALA A 105 3.38 -56.71 3.85
N GLN A 106 2.06 -56.84 3.89
CA GLN A 106 1.22 -56.33 4.99
C GLN A 106 1.50 -57.04 6.34
N ALA A 107 1.93 -58.30 6.32
CA ALA A 107 2.38 -58.99 7.53
C ALA A 107 3.74 -58.44 8.01
N ARG A 108 4.70 -58.19 7.10
CA ARG A 108 5.98 -57.52 7.43
C ARG A 108 5.75 -56.14 8.04
N VAL A 109 4.83 -55.33 7.49
CA VAL A 109 4.51 -54.00 8.02
C VAL A 109 3.99 -54.09 9.46
N LYS A 110 3.01 -54.96 9.73
CA LYS A 110 2.45 -55.18 11.08
C LYS A 110 3.48 -55.73 12.08
N ILE A 111 4.36 -56.62 11.63
CA ILE A 111 5.48 -57.11 12.46
C ILE A 111 6.40 -55.94 12.81
N LEU A 112 6.88 -55.17 11.81
CA LEU A 112 7.81 -54.07 12.05
C LEU A 112 7.24 -53.00 13.00
N SER A 113 6.01 -52.52 12.79
CA SER A 113 5.40 -51.53 13.69
C SER A 113 5.21 -52.05 15.11
N SER A 114 4.78 -53.32 15.27
CA SER A 114 4.67 -53.96 16.57
C SER A 114 6.01 -54.06 17.29
N LEU A 115 7.08 -54.50 16.60
CA LEU A 115 8.40 -54.69 17.19
C LEU A 115 9.06 -53.38 17.65
N VAL A 116 8.83 -52.26 16.94
CA VAL A 116 9.38 -50.94 17.35
C VAL A 116 8.78 -50.48 18.68
N THR A 117 7.50 -50.74 18.93
CA THR A 117 6.83 -50.37 20.19
C THR A 117 7.05 -51.34 21.35
N GLN A 118 7.77 -52.45 21.14
CA GLN A 118 7.92 -53.55 22.11
C GLN A 118 9.36 -53.81 22.58
N PHE A 119 10.36 -53.12 22.03
CA PHE A 119 11.76 -53.28 22.42
C PHE A 119 12.40 -51.93 22.79
N ASP A 120 13.02 -51.85 23.96
CA ASP A 120 13.80 -50.68 24.43
C ASP A 120 15.14 -50.46 23.67
N VAL A 121 15.40 -51.26 22.63
CA VAL A 121 16.55 -51.12 21.73
C VAL A 121 16.33 -49.89 20.84
N PRO A 122 17.37 -49.14 20.43
CA PRO A 122 17.26 -48.02 19.48
C PRO A 122 16.90 -48.48 18.05
N LEU A 123 15.69 -49.02 17.88
CA LEU A 123 15.09 -49.41 16.62
C LEU A 123 14.34 -48.25 15.96
N LYS A 124 13.83 -47.29 16.75
CA LYS A 124 13.12 -46.10 16.25
C LYS A 124 13.94 -45.35 15.20
N SER A 125 15.23 -45.11 15.47
CA SER A 125 16.15 -44.42 14.55
C SER A 125 16.45 -45.22 13.28
N GLU A 126 16.71 -46.52 13.41
CA GLU A 126 16.99 -47.43 12.28
C GLU A 126 15.76 -47.58 11.35
N VAL A 127 14.57 -47.66 11.93
CA VAL A 127 13.30 -47.73 11.19
C VAL A 127 12.93 -46.38 10.60
N LEU A 128 13.15 -45.27 11.32
CA LEU A 128 12.97 -43.91 10.79
C LEU A 128 13.88 -43.67 9.58
N THR A 129 15.18 -44.00 9.67
CA THR A 129 16.13 -43.86 8.54
C THR A 129 15.67 -44.71 7.35
N PHE A 130 15.30 -45.97 7.60
CA PHE A 130 14.79 -46.86 6.55
C PHE A 130 13.50 -46.34 5.89
N ILE A 131 12.57 -45.75 6.66
CA ILE A 131 11.36 -45.12 6.10
C ILE A 131 11.75 -43.88 5.28
N LEU A 132 12.61 -43.01 5.82
CA LEU A 132 12.98 -41.76 5.17
C LEU A 132 13.74 -41.98 3.84
N ASP A 133 14.58 -43.01 3.74
CA ASP A 133 15.32 -43.38 2.52
C ASP A 133 14.42 -43.37 1.26
N ASP A 134 13.31 -44.12 1.31
CA ASP A 134 12.28 -44.16 0.27
C ASP A 134 10.88 -44.10 0.90
N ILE A 135 10.53 -42.90 1.38
CA ILE A 135 9.24 -42.68 2.04
C ILE A 135 8.05 -42.85 1.07
N ARG A 136 8.26 -42.68 -0.25
CA ARG A 136 7.22 -42.87 -1.28
C ARG A 136 6.68 -44.31 -1.27
N SER A 137 7.55 -45.31 -1.23
CA SER A 137 7.14 -46.73 -1.16
C SER A 137 6.84 -47.23 0.25
N ARG A 138 7.28 -46.50 1.30
CA ARG A 138 7.23 -46.94 2.70
C ARG A 138 6.20 -46.21 3.58
N LEU A 139 5.30 -45.40 2.99
CA LEU A 139 4.21 -44.71 3.72
C LEU A 139 3.38 -45.65 4.60
N ASP A 140 2.99 -46.83 4.10
CA ASP A 140 2.25 -47.84 4.89
C ASP A 140 2.94 -48.20 6.21
N LEU A 141 4.28 -48.28 6.21
CA LEU A 141 5.07 -48.59 7.41
C LEU A 141 5.15 -47.38 8.35
N ALA A 142 5.25 -46.17 7.82
CA ALA A 142 5.22 -44.94 8.60
C ALA A 142 3.87 -44.79 9.34
N PHE A 143 2.75 -44.99 8.64
CA PHE A 143 1.42 -44.96 9.24
C PHE A 143 1.22 -46.11 10.24
N ALA A 144 1.58 -47.35 9.88
CA ALA A 144 1.44 -48.48 10.79
C ALA A 144 2.25 -48.31 12.09
N TRP A 145 3.41 -47.66 12.06
CA TRP A 145 4.17 -47.31 13.27
C TRP A 145 3.52 -46.15 14.05
N LEU A 146 3.18 -45.04 13.38
CA LEU A 146 2.57 -43.87 14.01
C LEU A 146 1.25 -44.20 14.74
N TYR A 147 0.38 -44.99 14.11
CA TYR A 147 -0.84 -45.50 14.73
C TYR A 147 -0.57 -46.50 15.87
N GLN A 148 0.51 -47.28 15.81
CA GLN A 148 0.86 -48.23 16.86
C GLN A 148 1.42 -47.52 18.11
N GLU A 149 2.22 -46.46 17.97
CA GLU A 149 2.62 -45.57 19.08
C GLU A 149 1.38 -44.90 19.71
N TYR A 150 0.45 -44.40 18.88
CA TYR A 150 -0.80 -43.79 19.36
C TYR A 150 -1.69 -44.80 20.12
N ASN A 151 -1.84 -46.03 19.60
CA ASN A 151 -2.54 -47.11 20.28
C ASN A 151 -1.85 -47.50 21.61
N THR A 152 -0.52 -47.41 21.68
CA THR A 152 0.26 -47.69 22.89
C THR A 152 0.07 -46.60 23.96
N TYR A 153 -0.11 -45.34 23.54
CA TYR A 153 -0.56 -44.26 24.41
C TYR A 153 -1.99 -44.51 24.92
N LEU A 154 -2.94 -44.82 24.02
CA LEU A 154 -4.34 -45.10 24.39
C LEU A 154 -4.48 -46.30 25.34
N SER A 155 -3.68 -47.36 25.15
CA SER A 155 -3.72 -48.55 26.03
C SER A 155 -3.24 -48.26 27.47
N LYS A 156 -2.60 -47.11 27.70
CA LYS A 156 -2.11 -46.65 29.01
C LYS A 156 -2.90 -45.44 29.51
N TYR A 157 -3.97 -45.02 28.83
CA TYR A 157 -4.76 -43.84 29.21
C TYR A 157 -5.45 -44.04 30.58
N PRO A 158 -5.46 -43.05 31.50
CA PRO A 158 -5.01 -41.66 31.35
C PRO A 158 -3.56 -41.38 31.76
N THR A 159 -2.77 -42.38 32.20
CA THR A 159 -1.40 -42.18 32.70
C THR A 159 -0.31 -42.31 31.63
N GLY A 160 -0.67 -42.68 30.41
CA GLY A 160 0.24 -42.76 29.27
C GLY A 160 0.81 -41.39 28.87
N SER A 161 2.10 -41.37 28.52
CA SER A 161 2.75 -40.19 27.92
C SER A 161 2.62 -40.21 26.40
N LEU A 162 2.42 -39.05 25.79
CA LEU A 162 2.45 -38.87 24.33
C LEU A 162 3.89 -38.84 23.76
N GLY A 163 4.93 -38.76 24.59
CA GLY A 163 6.32 -38.50 24.14
C GLY A 163 6.81 -39.44 23.03
N SER A 164 6.57 -40.75 23.14
CA SER A 164 6.98 -41.72 22.11
C SER A 164 6.22 -41.62 20.77
N TYR A 165 5.00 -41.10 20.80
CA TYR A 165 4.24 -40.74 19.59
C TYR A 165 4.74 -39.41 19.01
N ASP A 166 5.03 -38.43 19.87
CA ASP A 166 5.56 -37.11 19.48
C ASP A 166 6.94 -37.24 18.81
N GLU A 167 7.86 -38.01 19.41
CA GLU A 167 9.15 -38.43 18.83
C GLU A 167 9.01 -39.01 17.42
N CYS A 168 8.03 -39.91 17.22
CA CYS A 168 7.77 -40.57 15.94
C CYS A 168 7.26 -39.57 14.89
N LEU A 169 6.26 -38.76 15.27
CA LEU A 169 5.66 -37.76 14.38
C LEU A 169 6.67 -36.67 14.00
N ILE A 170 7.40 -36.10 14.97
CA ILE A 170 8.46 -35.11 14.75
C ILE A 170 9.56 -35.70 13.87
N GLY A 171 10.03 -36.92 14.15
CA GLY A 171 11.07 -37.58 13.36
C GLY A 171 10.69 -37.75 11.89
N LEU A 172 9.45 -38.19 11.63
CA LEU A 172 8.91 -38.32 10.26
C LEU A 172 8.77 -36.96 9.56
N LEU A 173 8.22 -35.94 10.24
CA LEU A 173 7.99 -34.61 9.65
C LEU A 173 9.30 -33.84 9.41
N SER A 174 10.26 -33.91 10.33
CA SER A 174 11.57 -33.26 10.19
C SER A 174 12.40 -33.92 9.08
N GLY A 175 12.44 -35.25 9.01
CA GLY A 175 13.11 -35.97 7.92
C GLY A 175 12.47 -35.74 6.54
N LEU A 176 11.17 -35.46 6.49
CA LEU A 176 10.50 -34.97 5.27
C LEU A 176 10.92 -33.53 4.95
N GLN A 177 11.04 -32.65 5.95
CA GLN A 177 11.48 -31.26 5.78
C GLN A 177 12.91 -31.16 5.23
N GLU A 178 13.83 -32.04 5.63
CA GLU A 178 15.21 -32.07 5.13
C GLU A 178 15.32 -32.44 3.64
N LYS A 179 14.40 -33.26 3.10
CA LYS A 179 14.46 -33.68 1.68
C LYS A 179 13.96 -32.59 0.72
N PRO A 180 14.71 -32.24 -0.35
CA PRO A 180 14.35 -31.13 -1.24
C PRO A 180 13.18 -31.45 -2.19
N ASP A 181 13.00 -32.72 -2.58
CA ASP A 181 11.93 -33.14 -3.48
C ASP A 181 10.67 -33.57 -2.69
N GLN A 182 9.80 -32.59 -2.40
CA GLN A 182 8.54 -32.78 -1.67
C GLN A 182 7.28 -32.44 -2.50
N LYS A 183 7.39 -32.47 -3.83
CA LYS A 183 6.31 -32.01 -4.73
C LYS A 183 5.06 -32.90 -4.71
N ASP A 184 5.15 -34.17 -4.29
CA ASP A 184 4.05 -35.15 -4.35
C ASP A 184 3.06 -35.08 -3.17
N GLY A 185 3.14 -34.03 -2.34
CA GLY A 185 2.25 -33.83 -1.19
C GLY A 185 2.42 -34.85 -0.06
N ILE A 186 3.57 -35.53 0.03
CA ILE A 186 3.83 -36.58 1.03
C ILE A 186 3.74 -36.01 2.45
N PHE A 187 4.34 -34.85 2.69
CA PHE A 187 4.22 -34.12 3.95
C PHE A 187 2.75 -33.85 4.33
N THR A 188 1.96 -33.35 3.38
CA THR A 188 0.52 -33.10 3.56
C THR A 188 -0.25 -34.37 3.92
N LYS A 189 0.04 -35.50 3.26
CA LYS A 189 -0.56 -36.80 3.59
C LYS A 189 -0.21 -37.26 5.01
N VAL A 190 1.06 -37.20 5.40
CA VAL A 190 1.49 -37.58 6.75
C VAL A 190 0.81 -36.71 7.82
N VAL A 191 0.73 -35.40 7.60
CA VAL A 191 0.05 -34.46 8.52
C VAL A 191 -1.47 -34.68 8.58
N LEU A 192 -2.13 -34.97 7.47
CA LEU A 192 -3.58 -35.14 7.45
C LEU A 192 -4.04 -36.49 8.01
N GLU A 193 -3.27 -37.56 7.85
CA GLU A 193 -3.59 -38.91 8.34
C GLU A 193 -3.10 -39.19 9.78
N ALA A 194 -2.19 -38.37 10.33
CA ALA A 194 -1.68 -38.53 11.70
C ALA A 194 -2.84 -38.50 12.74
N PRO A 195 -2.95 -39.47 13.67
CA PRO A 195 -4.07 -39.53 14.61
C PRO A 195 -4.32 -38.21 15.36
N LEU A 196 -3.25 -37.61 15.90
CA LEU A 196 -3.26 -36.37 16.66
C LEU A 196 -2.08 -35.47 16.24
N ILE A 197 -2.33 -34.19 15.97
CA ILE A 197 -1.25 -33.19 15.84
C ILE A 197 -0.98 -32.60 17.24
N THR A 198 0.21 -32.86 17.75
CA THR A 198 0.79 -32.29 18.97
C THR A 198 1.28 -30.85 18.74
N GLU A 199 1.56 -30.12 19.82
CA GLU A 199 2.07 -28.74 19.74
C GLU A 199 3.49 -28.72 19.16
N SER A 200 4.37 -29.64 19.59
CA SER A 200 5.70 -29.87 19.02
C SER A 200 5.67 -30.15 17.51
N ALA A 201 4.76 -31.02 17.04
CA ALA A 201 4.61 -31.30 15.60
C ALA A 201 4.04 -30.10 14.83
N LEU A 202 3.21 -29.28 15.47
CA LEU A 202 2.68 -28.04 14.89
C LEU A 202 3.78 -26.98 14.70
N GLU A 203 4.82 -26.94 15.55
CA GLU A 203 6.02 -26.14 15.30
C GLU A 203 6.82 -26.62 14.07
N VAL A 204 6.93 -27.94 13.86
CA VAL A 204 7.57 -28.48 12.65
C VAL A 204 6.77 -28.09 11.40
N ILE A 205 5.44 -28.12 11.47
CA ILE A 205 4.56 -27.64 10.39
C ILE A 205 4.73 -26.12 10.17
N ARG A 206 4.89 -25.31 11.23
CA ARG A 206 5.21 -23.88 11.11
C ARG A 206 6.55 -23.67 10.37
N LYS A 207 7.61 -24.32 10.82
CA LYS A 207 8.96 -24.28 10.19
C LYS A 207 8.95 -24.77 8.74
N TYR A 208 8.08 -25.70 8.38
CA TYR A 208 7.87 -26.14 6.99
C TYR A 208 7.18 -25.06 6.13
N CYS A 209 6.26 -24.27 6.70
CA CYS A 209 5.61 -23.15 5.99
C CYS A 209 6.54 -21.94 5.78
N GLU A 210 7.58 -21.79 6.62
CA GLU A 210 8.58 -20.73 6.54
C GLU A 210 9.63 -20.92 5.43
N ASP A 211 9.67 -22.08 4.77
CA ASP A 211 10.53 -22.36 3.63
C ASP A 211 9.96 -21.76 2.33
N GLU A 212 10.70 -20.85 1.70
CA GLU A 212 10.29 -20.17 0.46
C GLU A 212 10.08 -21.12 -0.74
N SER A 213 10.73 -22.28 -0.75
CA SER A 213 10.59 -23.28 -1.83
C SER A 213 9.29 -24.09 -1.72
N ARG A 214 8.72 -24.17 -0.52
CA ARG A 214 7.60 -25.08 -0.17
C ARG A 214 6.41 -24.38 0.50
N THR A 215 6.49 -23.06 0.69
CA THR A 215 5.48 -22.20 1.36
C THR A 215 4.05 -22.55 0.93
N TYR A 216 3.76 -22.59 -0.38
CA TYR A 216 2.40 -22.87 -0.89
C TYR A 216 1.85 -24.21 -0.38
N LEU A 217 2.66 -25.26 -0.38
CA LEU A 217 2.27 -26.60 0.07
C LEU A 217 2.10 -26.65 1.59
N GLY A 218 2.94 -25.93 2.34
CA GLY A 218 2.78 -25.74 3.79
C GLY A 218 1.47 -25.04 4.15
N MET A 219 1.20 -23.88 3.54
CA MET A 219 -0.05 -23.12 3.77
C MET A 219 -1.30 -23.91 3.32
N SER A 220 -1.21 -24.67 2.22
CA SER A 220 -2.28 -25.58 1.80
C SER A 220 -2.49 -26.72 2.79
N THR A 221 -1.44 -27.21 3.44
CA THR A 221 -1.53 -28.23 4.49
C THR A 221 -2.20 -27.67 5.76
N LEU A 222 -1.86 -26.44 6.16
CA LEU A 222 -2.55 -25.73 7.25
C LEU A 222 -4.04 -25.48 6.94
N ARG A 223 -4.37 -25.00 5.73
CA ARG A 223 -5.76 -24.85 5.26
C ARG A 223 -6.53 -26.17 5.38
N ASP A 224 -5.93 -27.27 4.93
CA ASP A 224 -6.59 -28.57 4.92
C ASP A 224 -6.74 -29.15 6.33
N LEU A 225 -5.78 -28.92 7.24
CA LEU A 225 -5.95 -29.20 8.67
C LEU A 225 -7.13 -28.43 9.27
N ILE A 226 -7.24 -27.13 9.00
CA ILE A 226 -8.31 -26.26 9.53
C ILE A 226 -9.69 -26.78 9.10
N PHE A 227 -9.86 -27.19 7.84
CA PHE A 227 -11.15 -27.69 7.34
C PHE A 227 -11.41 -29.17 7.64
N LYS A 228 -10.40 -30.04 7.69
CA LYS A 228 -10.59 -31.49 7.94
C LYS A 228 -10.60 -31.84 9.43
N ARG A 229 -10.16 -30.96 10.34
CA ARG A 229 -10.07 -31.23 11.80
C ARG A 229 -10.65 -30.08 12.66
N PRO A 230 -11.99 -29.86 12.65
CA PRO A 230 -12.65 -28.77 13.39
C PRO A 230 -12.27 -28.66 14.86
N SER A 231 -12.05 -29.79 15.55
CA SER A 231 -11.78 -29.87 16.99
C SER A 231 -10.54 -29.08 17.47
N ARG A 232 -9.62 -28.73 16.56
CA ARG A 232 -8.44 -27.89 16.84
C ARG A 232 -8.28 -26.75 15.82
N GLN A 233 -9.32 -26.42 15.05
CA GLN A 233 -9.26 -25.48 13.93
C GLN A 233 -8.63 -24.12 14.29
N PHE A 234 -8.93 -23.59 15.47
CA PHE A 234 -8.41 -22.29 15.91
C PHE A 234 -6.91 -22.32 16.24
N GLN A 235 -6.36 -23.46 16.67
CA GLN A 235 -4.91 -23.61 16.87
C GLN A 235 -4.17 -23.58 15.52
N TYR A 236 -4.68 -24.32 14.53
CA TYR A 236 -4.11 -24.34 13.18
C TYR A 236 -4.28 -22.99 12.46
N LEU A 237 -5.42 -22.31 12.66
CA LEU A 237 -5.69 -20.97 12.13
C LEU A 237 -4.79 -19.91 12.77
N HIS A 238 -4.50 -20.00 14.07
CA HIS A 238 -3.57 -19.09 14.75
C HIS A 238 -2.16 -19.17 14.13
N VAL A 239 -1.64 -20.38 13.84
CA VAL A 239 -0.34 -20.53 13.16
C VAL A 239 -0.35 -19.87 11.78
N LEU A 240 -1.43 -20.05 11.00
CA LEU A 240 -1.57 -19.41 9.69
C LEU A 240 -1.66 -17.87 9.81
N LEU A 241 -2.34 -17.35 10.84
CA LEU A 241 -2.44 -15.93 11.15
C LEU A 241 -1.09 -15.32 11.56
N ASP A 242 -0.31 -15.99 12.41
CA ASP A 242 1.05 -15.53 12.77
C ASP A 242 1.95 -15.40 11.53
N LEU A 243 1.86 -16.38 10.61
CA LEU A 243 2.61 -16.38 9.36
C LEU A 243 2.24 -15.21 8.43
N SER A 244 1.11 -14.54 8.66
CA SER A 244 0.75 -13.29 7.95
C SER A 244 1.51 -12.04 8.43
N SER A 245 2.16 -12.11 9.60
CA SER A 245 3.04 -11.06 10.14
C SER A 245 4.53 -11.40 10.00
N HIS A 246 4.87 -12.50 9.32
CA HIS A 246 6.23 -13.03 9.22
C HIS A 246 7.20 -12.13 8.43
N GLU A 247 8.49 -12.20 8.78
CA GLU A 247 9.56 -11.34 8.21
C GLU A 247 9.81 -11.63 6.72
N LYS A 248 9.77 -12.90 6.29
CA LYS A 248 9.93 -13.28 4.87
C LYS A 248 8.68 -12.94 4.06
N ASP A 249 8.84 -12.08 3.07
CA ASP A 249 7.75 -11.52 2.27
C ASP A 249 6.91 -12.58 1.52
N LYS A 250 7.54 -13.58 0.89
CA LYS A 250 6.84 -14.68 0.21
C LYS A 250 5.92 -15.47 1.16
N VAL A 251 6.42 -15.78 2.36
CA VAL A 251 5.69 -16.53 3.40
C VAL A 251 4.45 -15.74 3.82
N ARG A 252 4.66 -14.45 4.15
CA ARG A 252 3.61 -13.49 4.49
C ARG A 252 2.54 -13.35 3.40
N GLN A 253 2.94 -13.06 2.16
CA GLN A 253 2.00 -12.86 1.06
C GLN A 253 1.17 -14.13 0.80
N GLN A 254 1.80 -15.31 0.86
CA GLN A 254 1.11 -16.58 0.67
C GLN A 254 0.14 -16.88 1.82
N ALA A 255 0.53 -16.63 3.08
CA ALA A 255 -0.35 -16.76 4.24
C ALA A 255 -1.58 -15.85 4.12
N ILE A 256 -1.37 -14.56 3.83
CA ILE A 256 -2.44 -13.57 3.62
C ILE A 256 -3.39 -14.01 2.49
N LEU A 257 -2.86 -14.54 1.38
CA LEU A 257 -3.68 -15.03 0.26
C LEU A 257 -4.56 -16.22 0.67
N PHE A 258 -4.04 -17.16 1.46
CA PHE A 258 -4.86 -18.25 2.02
C PHE A 258 -5.90 -17.72 3.03
N ILE A 259 -5.53 -16.80 3.93
CA ILE A 259 -6.46 -16.22 4.91
C ILE A 259 -7.62 -15.48 4.21
N LYS A 260 -7.35 -14.70 3.14
CA LYS A 260 -8.41 -14.03 2.36
C LYS A 260 -9.45 -15.00 1.79
N ARG A 261 -9.02 -16.13 1.25
CA ARG A 261 -9.92 -17.20 0.75
C ARG A 261 -10.69 -17.90 1.88
N MET A 262 -10.13 -17.93 3.08
CA MET A 262 -10.76 -18.56 4.24
C MET A 262 -11.74 -17.61 4.96
N TYR A 263 -11.50 -16.31 4.87
CA TYR A 263 -12.33 -15.22 5.41
C TYR A 263 -13.71 -15.11 4.72
N GLU A 264 -13.84 -15.62 3.50
CA GLU A 264 -15.12 -15.80 2.80
C GLU A 264 -16.11 -16.66 3.62
N LYS A 265 -15.62 -17.57 4.48
CA LYS A 265 -16.45 -18.41 5.36
C LYS A 265 -16.70 -17.71 6.70
N ASP A 266 -17.96 -17.39 6.99
CA ASP A 266 -18.36 -16.59 8.16
C ASP A 266 -17.86 -17.16 9.50
N GLN A 267 -17.82 -18.49 9.63
CA GLN A 267 -17.34 -19.20 10.84
C GLN A 267 -15.90 -18.86 11.25
N LEU A 268 -15.07 -18.39 10.31
CA LEU A 268 -13.69 -18.00 10.57
C LEU A 268 -13.52 -16.47 10.65
N ARG A 269 -14.47 -15.71 10.09
CA ARG A 269 -14.38 -14.25 9.95
C ARG A 269 -14.13 -13.53 11.26
N GLU A 270 -14.96 -13.77 12.28
CA GLU A 270 -14.84 -13.11 13.58
C GLU A 270 -13.47 -13.33 14.23
N TYR A 271 -12.93 -14.55 14.14
CA TYR A 271 -11.62 -14.87 14.72
C TYR A 271 -10.47 -14.19 13.96
N VAL A 272 -10.54 -14.16 12.63
CA VAL A 272 -9.56 -13.48 11.77
C VAL A 272 -9.60 -11.95 11.98
N GLU A 273 -10.79 -11.35 12.07
CA GLU A 273 -10.95 -9.92 12.38
C GLU A 273 -10.42 -9.59 13.77
N LYS A 274 -10.73 -10.40 14.78
CA LYS A 274 -10.25 -10.21 16.15
C LYS A 274 -8.73 -10.27 16.24
N PHE A 275 -8.08 -11.19 15.52
CA PHE A 275 -6.62 -11.22 15.43
C PHE A 275 -6.07 -9.94 14.78
N ALA A 276 -6.64 -9.52 13.65
CA ALA A 276 -6.17 -8.32 12.95
C ALA A 276 -6.40 -7.02 13.76
N LEU A 277 -7.50 -6.92 14.50
CA LEU A 277 -7.81 -5.82 15.41
C LEU A 277 -6.89 -5.80 16.64
N ASN A 278 -6.57 -6.96 17.22
CA ASN A 278 -5.60 -7.06 18.31
C ASN A 278 -4.22 -6.52 17.86
N TYR A 279 -3.73 -6.93 16.68
CA TYR A 279 -2.47 -6.43 16.11
C TYR A 279 -2.53 -4.92 15.81
N LEU A 280 -3.66 -4.41 15.29
CA LEU A 280 -3.86 -2.97 15.09
C LEU A 280 -3.76 -2.20 16.43
N GLN A 281 -4.40 -2.68 17.50
CA GLN A 281 -4.40 -1.99 18.80
C GLN A 281 -3.01 -1.94 19.46
N LEU A 282 -2.08 -2.84 19.10
CA LEU A 282 -0.68 -2.73 19.58
C LEU A 282 -0.05 -1.37 19.19
N LEU A 283 -0.48 -0.76 18.08
CA LEU A 283 0.00 0.53 17.58
C LEU A 283 -0.45 1.74 18.43
N VAL A 284 -1.29 1.54 19.45
CA VAL A 284 -1.60 2.57 20.46
C VAL A 284 -0.47 2.67 21.50
N HIS A 285 0.32 1.61 21.70
CA HIS A 285 1.44 1.64 22.65
C HIS A 285 2.61 2.49 22.14
N PRO A 286 3.32 3.22 23.02
CA PRO A 286 4.43 4.09 22.62
C PRO A 286 5.63 3.32 22.02
N ASN A 287 5.82 2.07 22.46
CA ASN A 287 6.85 1.15 21.99
C ASN A 287 6.21 -0.17 21.52
N PRO A 288 6.81 -0.91 20.57
CA PRO A 288 6.38 -2.24 20.15
C PRO A 288 6.42 -3.24 21.33
N PRO A 289 5.31 -3.97 21.61
CA PRO A 289 5.30 -5.03 22.61
C PRO A 289 6.23 -6.19 22.24
N SER A 290 6.77 -6.88 23.26
CA SER A 290 7.67 -8.03 23.09
C SER A 290 7.11 -9.16 22.21
N VAL A 291 5.79 -9.29 22.12
CA VAL A 291 5.07 -10.27 21.26
C VAL A 291 5.36 -10.07 19.75
N LEU A 292 5.82 -8.89 19.34
CA LEU A 292 6.24 -8.63 17.95
C LEU A 292 7.66 -9.13 17.62
N PHE A 293 8.41 -9.57 18.63
CA PHE A 293 9.78 -10.06 18.48
C PHE A 293 9.80 -11.58 18.74
N GLY A 294 10.48 -12.34 17.89
CA GLY A 294 10.66 -13.78 18.09
C GLY A 294 11.47 -14.06 19.36
N ALA A 295 11.17 -15.17 20.04
CA ALA A 295 11.76 -15.51 21.34
C ALA A 295 13.31 -15.59 21.36
N ASP A 296 13.93 -15.81 20.20
CA ASP A 296 15.40 -15.85 20.02
C ASP A 296 16.05 -14.46 19.86
N LYS A 297 15.28 -13.36 19.91
CA LYS A 297 15.79 -11.98 19.79
C LYS A 297 15.78 -11.30 21.17
N ASP A 298 16.98 -11.17 21.76
CA ASP A 298 17.22 -10.33 22.94
C ASP A 298 16.76 -8.90 22.67
N THR A 299 15.53 -8.60 23.09
CA THR A 299 14.85 -7.36 22.74
C THR A 299 15.11 -6.33 23.84
N GLU A 300 15.90 -5.31 23.52
CA GLU A 300 16.09 -4.16 24.41
C GLU A 300 14.72 -3.58 24.81
N VAL A 301 14.47 -3.48 26.12
CA VAL A 301 13.13 -3.30 26.74
C VAL A 301 12.44 -1.97 26.35
N ALA A 302 13.11 -1.10 25.60
CA ALA A 302 12.58 0.17 25.10
C ALA A 302 12.91 0.45 23.62
N ALA A 303 13.15 -0.58 22.79
CA ALA A 303 13.37 -0.40 21.35
C ALA A 303 12.19 0.38 20.71
N PRO A 304 12.43 1.44 19.91
CA PRO A 304 11.37 2.25 19.31
C PRO A 304 10.69 1.53 18.13
N TRP A 305 9.50 1.99 17.76
CA TRP A 305 8.80 1.51 16.56
C TRP A 305 9.63 1.68 15.29
N THR A 306 9.75 0.60 14.51
CA THR A 306 10.39 0.61 13.19
C THR A 306 9.33 0.57 12.11
N GLU A 307 9.64 1.03 10.89
CA GLU A 307 8.68 0.95 9.79
C GLU A 307 8.24 -0.49 9.48
N GLU A 308 9.10 -1.49 9.66
CA GLU A 308 8.72 -2.89 9.45
C GLU A 308 7.86 -3.44 10.59
N THR A 309 8.17 -3.17 11.87
CA THR A 309 7.31 -3.61 12.99
C THR A 309 5.94 -2.94 12.97
N ILE A 310 5.83 -1.70 12.46
CA ILE A 310 4.54 -1.06 12.20
C ILE A 310 3.79 -1.76 11.05
N ARG A 311 4.50 -2.10 9.95
CA ARG A 311 3.91 -2.82 8.82
C ARG A 311 3.42 -4.22 9.20
N GLN A 312 4.15 -4.93 10.06
CA GLN A 312 3.77 -6.25 10.59
C GLN A 312 2.37 -6.22 11.21
N CYS A 313 2.07 -5.23 12.06
CA CYS A 313 0.73 -5.03 12.63
C CYS A 313 -0.37 -4.70 11.60
N LEU A 314 0.01 -4.15 10.44
CA LEU A 314 -0.92 -3.66 9.42
C LEU A 314 -1.13 -4.63 8.26
N TYR A 315 -0.23 -5.59 7.99
CA TYR A 315 -0.25 -6.40 6.78
C TYR A 315 -1.57 -7.17 6.58
N LEU A 316 -1.98 -7.98 7.55
CA LEU A 316 -3.26 -8.70 7.48
C LEU A 316 -4.45 -7.73 7.50
N TYR A 317 -4.43 -6.76 8.40
CA TYR A 317 -5.52 -5.83 8.61
C TYR A 317 -5.87 -5.03 7.33
N LEU A 318 -4.85 -4.45 6.68
CA LEU A 318 -5.00 -3.74 5.40
C LEU A 318 -5.33 -4.67 4.23
N ALA A 319 -5.00 -5.96 4.34
CA ALA A 319 -5.37 -6.96 3.36
C ALA A 319 -6.87 -7.35 3.44
N LEU A 320 -7.48 -7.27 4.62
CA LEU A 320 -8.91 -7.52 4.86
C LEU A 320 -9.80 -6.30 4.63
N LEU A 321 -9.26 -5.08 4.76
CA LEU A 321 -9.99 -3.81 4.62
C LEU A 321 -10.82 -3.67 3.31
N PRO A 322 -10.40 -4.18 2.13
CA PRO A 322 -11.23 -4.20 0.92
C PRO A 322 -12.35 -5.26 0.90
N GLN A 323 -12.40 -6.19 1.87
CA GLN A 323 -13.46 -7.19 2.01
C GLN A 323 -14.49 -6.78 3.08
N ASN A 324 -14.05 -6.16 4.17
CA ASN A 324 -14.95 -5.54 5.17
C ASN A 324 -14.59 -4.07 5.40
N HIS A 325 -15.38 -3.21 4.77
CA HIS A 325 -15.19 -1.76 4.79
C HIS A 325 -15.39 -1.14 6.18
N LYS A 326 -16.09 -1.80 7.11
CA LYS A 326 -16.38 -1.28 8.47
C LYS A 326 -15.12 -1.11 9.31
N LEU A 327 -14.10 -1.91 9.02
CA LEU A 327 -12.80 -1.85 9.70
C LEU A 327 -12.21 -0.42 9.64
N ILE A 328 -12.49 0.37 8.59
CA ILE A 328 -11.93 1.72 8.42
C ILE A 328 -12.15 2.65 9.62
N HIS A 329 -13.23 2.47 10.40
CA HIS A 329 -13.52 3.29 11.57
C HIS A 329 -12.57 2.96 12.74
N GLU A 330 -12.21 1.69 12.92
CA GLU A 330 -11.18 1.25 13.89
C GLU A 330 -9.80 1.73 13.48
N LEU A 331 -9.47 1.70 12.18
CA LEU A 331 -8.23 2.30 11.67
C LEU A 331 -8.19 3.81 11.96
N ALA A 332 -9.31 4.51 11.78
CA ALA A 332 -9.39 5.93 12.09
C ALA A 332 -9.26 6.21 13.58
N ALA A 333 -9.87 5.40 14.45
CA ALA A 333 -9.76 5.51 15.90
C ALA A 333 -8.30 5.35 16.37
N VAL A 334 -7.67 4.21 16.06
CA VAL A 334 -6.25 3.94 16.38
C VAL A 334 -5.33 4.99 15.73
N TYR A 335 -5.64 5.45 14.52
CA TYR A 335 -4.90 6.53 13.87
C TYR A 335 -5.00 7.86 14.63
N THR A 336 -6.07 8.17 15.37
CA THR A 336 -6.08 9.41 16.17
C THR A 336 -5.09 9.33 17.34
N GLU A 337 -5.01 8.19 18.01
CA GLU A 337 -4.19 7.97 19.22
C GLU A 337 -2.70 7.71 18.90
N ALA A 338 -2.40 7.05 17.78
CA ALA A 338 -1.06 6.60 17.41
C ALA A 338 0.01 7.71 17.33
N ILE A 339 1.28 7.36 17.54
CA ILE A 339 2.41 8.29 17.44
C ILE A 339 2.71 8.72 15.99
N ALA A 340 3.52 9.77 15.82
CA ALA A 340 3.77 10.42 14.53
C ALA A 340 4.36 9.48 13.45
N ASP A 341 5.22 8.52 13.83
CA ASP A 341 5.87 7.61 12.88
C ASP A 341 4.98 6.44 12.44
N ILE A 342 4.07 6.01 13.32
CA ILE A 342 2.95 5.13 12.97
C ILE A 342 2.03 5.85 11.98
N LYS A 343 1.62 7.08 12.28
CA LYS A 343 0.81 7.93 11.39
C LYS A 343 1.47 8.08 10.00
N ARG A 344 2.77 8.42 9.95
CA ARG A 344 3.56 8.50 8.71
C ARG A 344 3.60 7.18 7.93
N THR A 345 3.64 6.04 8.61
CA THR A 345 3.71 4.72 7.97
C THR A 345 2.34 4.32 7.41
N VAL A 346 1.26 4.45 8.20
CA VAL A 346 -0.13 4.20 7.77
C VAL A 346 -0.45 4.99 6.50
N LEU A 347 -0.12 6.29 6.45
CA LEU A 347 -0.36 7.15 5.28
C LEU A 347 0.36 6.68 4.00
N ARG A 348 1.43 5.88 4.08
CA ARG A 348 2.08 5.29 2.90
C ARG A 348 1.33 4.06 2.42
N VAL A 349 1.02 3.13 3.33
CA VAL A 349 0.49 1.79 2.99
C VAL A 349 -1.02 1.77 2.71
N VAL A 350 -1.78 2.76 3.20
CA VAL A 350 -3.25 2.78 3.11
C VAL A 350 -3.79 3.04 1.69
N GLU A 351 -2.96 3.53 0.76
CA GLU A 351 -3.38 3.92 -0.60
C GLU A 351 -3.99 2.76 -1.41
N GLN A 352 -3.34 1.59 -1.43
CA GLN A 352 -3.80 0.43 -2.19
C GLN A 352 -5.09 -0.20 -1.61
N PRO A 353 -5.20 -0.45 -0.29
CA PRO A 353 -6.45 -0.89 0.33
C PRO A 353 -7.64 0.04 0.05
N ILE A 354 -7.47 1.36 0.15
CA ILE A 354 -8.54 2.34 -0.10
C ILE A 354 -9.03 2.29 -1.57
N ARG A 355 -8.12 2.15 -2.53
CA ARG A 355 -8.52 1.95 -3.94
C ARG A 355 -9.29 0.64 -4.13
N GLY A 356 -9.01 -0.40 -3.35
CA GLY A 356 -9.76 -1.65 -3.33
C GLY A 356 -11.20 -1.52 -2.80
N MET A 357 -11.45 -0.63 -1.83
CA MET A 357 -12.80 -0.37 -1.29
C MET A 357 -13.71 0.39 -2.25
N GLY A 358 -13.13 1.21 -3.14
CA GLY A 358 -13.85 2.06 -4.09
C GLY A 358 -14.52 3.29 -3.46
N MET A 359 -14.78 4.31 -4.29
CA MET A 359 -15.30 5.61 -3.85
C MET A 359 -16.79 5.63 -3.48
N ASN A 360 -17.51 4.53 -3.72
CA ASN A 360 -18.93 4.36 -3.40
C ASN A 360 -19.15 3.56 -2.11
N SER A 361 -18.08 3.26 -1.35
CA SER A 361 -18.18 2.55 -0.07
C SER A 361 -18.95 3.40 0.97
N PRO A 362 -20.07 2.90 1.53
CA PRO A 362 -20.89 3.68 2.46
C PRO A 362 -20.16 3.98 3.77
N GLU A 363 -19.32 3.05 4.24
CA GLU A 363 -18.50 3.23 5.44
C GLU A 363 -17.42 4.30 5.24
N LEU A 364 -16.84 4.39 4.03
CA LEU A 364 -15.85 5.40 3.70
C LEU A 364 -16.49 6.79 3.56
N LEU A 365 -17.72 6.87 3.03
CA LEU A 365 -18.52 8.09 3.02
C LEU A 365 -18.95 8.52 4.44
N LEU A 366 -19.27 7.56 5.31
CA LEU A 366 -19.59 7.80 6.73
C LEU A 366 -18.38 8.34 7.49
N LEU A 367 -17.18 7.82 7.22
CA LEU A 367 -15.92 8.32 7.80
C LEU A 367 -15.61 9.76 7.33
N VAL A 368 -15.88 10.10 6.07
CA VAL A 368 -15.73 11.48 5.56
C VAL A 368 -16.70 12.43 6.28
N GLU A 369 -17.96 12.04 6.46
CA GLU A 369 -18.96 12.87 7.14
C GLU A 369 -18.69 13.04 8.64
N ASN A 370 -18.30 11.95 9.33
CA ASN A 370 -18.09 11.94 10.77
C ASN A 370 -16.62 12.06 11.22
N CYS A 371 -15.72 12.44 10.31
CA CYS A 371 -14.26 12.56 10.49
C CYS A 371 -13.82 12.84 11.95
N PRO A 372 -13.17 11.87 12.62
CA PRO A 372 -12.59 12.06 13.95
C PRO A 372 -11.56 13.19 13.99
N LYS A 373 -11.44 13.87 15.13
CA LYS A 373 -10.41 14.90 15.36
C LYS A 373 -9.03 14.23 15.40
N GLY A 374 -8.09 14.68 14.59
CA GLY A 374 -6.78 14.04 14.41
C GLY A 374 -6.70 13.07 13.21
N ALA A 375 -7.84 12.69 12.60
CA ALA A 375 -7.90 11.83 11.43
C ALA A 375 -7.91 12.60 10.09
N GLU A 376 -7.79 13.94 10.12
CA GLU A 376 -7.91 14.83 8.95
C GLU A 376 -6.92 14.46 7.85
N THR A 377 -5.70 14.10 8.24
CA THR A 377 -4.61 13.68 7.35
C THR A 377 -4.85 12.31 6.73
N LEU A 378 -5.45 11.37 7.47
CA LEU A 378 -5.87 10.06 6.96
C LEU A 378 -7.00 10.22 5.93
N VAL A 379 -8.06 10.97 6.27
CA VAL A 379 -9.19 11.23 5.37
C VAL A 379 -8.72 11.95 4.10
N THR A 380 -7.86 12.97 4.22
CA THR A 380 -7.26 13.65 3.06
C THR A 380 -6.50 12.66 2.17
N ARG A 381 -5.68 11.76 2.74
CA ARG A 381 -4.92 10.75 1.99
C ARG A 381 -5.84 9.72 1.32
N CYS A 382 -6.92 9.32 1.97
CA CYS A 382 -7.94 8.44 1.38
C CYS A 382 -8.62 9.12 0.17
N LEU A 383 -9.05 10.38 0.32
CA LEU A 383 -9.66 11.17 -0.76
C LEU A 383 -8.73 11.33 -1.97
N HIS A 384 -7.45 11.66 -1.75
CA HIS A 384 -6.45 11.67 -2.84
C HIS A 384 -6.37 10.29 -3.51
N SER A 385 -6.23 9.20 -2.72
CA SER A 385 -6.07 7.83 -3.24
C SER A 385 -7.22 7.37 -4.14
N LEU A 386 -8.46 7.74 -3.79
CA LEU A 386 -9.68 7.44 -4.57
C LEU A 386 -9.77 8.23 -5.88
N THR A 387 -9.43 9.51 -5.86
CA THR A 387 -9.68 10.47 -6.96
C THR A 387 -8.48 10.69 -7.89
N ASP A 388 -7.36 10.04 -7.60
CA ASP A 388 -6.07 10.15 -8.29
C ASP A 388 -6.16 9.84 -9.80
N LYS A 389 -6.93 8.82 -10.16
CA LYS A 389 -7.05 8.31 -11.55
C LYS A 389 -8.48 8.30 -12.10
N VAL A 390 -9.45 8.72 -11.28
CA VAL A 390 -10.89 8.58 -11.55
C VAL A 390 -11.60 9.83 -11.02
N PRO A 391 -12.53 10.46 -11.77
CA PRO A 391 -13.28 11.61 -11.28
C PRO A 391 -14.09 11.26 -10.01
N PRO A 392 -14.24 12.20 -9.06
CA PRO A 392 -14.95 11.95 -7.81
C PRO A 392 -16.46 11.71 -8.03
N SER A 393 -17.04 10.75 -7.29
CA SER A 393 -18.49 10.53 -7.31
C SER A 393 -19.25 11.73 -6.70
N PRO A 394 -20.46 12.07 -7.20
CA PRO A 394 -21.19 13.26 -6.74
C PRO A 394 -21.59 13.18 -5.26
N GLU A 395 -21.75 11.97 -4.71
CA GLU A 395 -21.98 11.79 -3.28
C GLU A 395 -20.71 12.07 -2.45
N LEU A 396 -19.53 11.62 -2.90
CA LEU A 396 -18.26 11.95 -2.24
C LEU A 396 -18.04 13.46 -2.21
N VAL A 397 -18.29 14.15 -3.33
CA VAL A 397 -18.25 15.62 -3.41
C VAL A 397 -19.20 16.24 -2.38
N LYS A 398 -20.43 15.74 -2.25
CA LYS A 398 -21.40 16.22 -1.25
C LYS A 398 -20.91 16.04 0.18
N ARG A 399 -20.41 14.86 0.57
CA ARG A 399 -19.92 14.62 1.95
C ARG A 399 -18.70 15.50 2.27
N VAL A 400 -17.77 15.68 1.31
CA VAL A 400 -16.59 16.55 1.48
C VAL A 400 -16.97 18.04 1.55
N ARG A 401 -17.92 18.50 0.72
CA ARG A 401 -18.50 19.86 0.80
C ARG A 401 -19.10 20.11 2.18
N ASP A 402 -19.88 19.17 2.70
CA ASP A 402 -20.49 19.27 4.02
C ASP A 402 -19.43 19.31 5.13
N LEU A 403 -18.40 18.46 5.09
CA LEU A 403 -17.29 18.47 6.05
C LEU A 403 -16.56 19.83 6.07
N TYR A 404 -16.28 20.39 4.90
CA TYR A 404 -15.60 21.68 4.73
C TYR A 404 -16.34 22.84 5.38
N HIS A 405 -17.67 22.86 5.25
CA HIS A 405 -18.52 23.91 5.83
C HIS A 405 -18.87 23.68 7.30
N LYS A 406 -19.03 22.41 7.74
CA LYS A 406 -19.50 22.06 9.09
C LYS A 406 -18.38 21.96 10.15
N ARG A 407 -17.19 21.47 9.79
CA ARG A 407 -16.10 21.19 10.76
C ARG A 407 -14.76 21.84 10.43
N LEU A 408 -14.31 21.81 9.17
CA LEU A 408 -12.90 22.06 8.84
C LEU A 408 -12.72 22.94 7.58
N PRO A 409 -12.51 24.27 7.72
CA PRO A 409 -12.36 25.19 6.59
C PRO A 409 -10.97 25.13 5.90
N ASP A 410 -10.17 24.08 6.11
CA ASP A 410 -8.91 23.85 5.38
C ASP A 410 -9.21 23.46 3.92
N VAL A 411 -8.76 24.31 2.99
CA VAL A 411 -9.02 24.18 1.56
C VAL A 411 -8.38 22.92 0.95
N ARG A 412 -7.42 22.28 1.65
CA ARG A 412 -6.78 21.03 1.20
C ARG A 412 -7.78 19.88 0.99
N PHE A 413 -8.83 19.80 1.80
CA PHE A 413 -9.91 18.80 1.63
C PHE A 413 -10.64 18.90 0.28
N LEU A 414 -10.65 20.09 -0.33
CA LEU A 414 -11.29 20.29 -1.64
C LEU A 414 -10.41 19.82 -2.80
N ILE A 415 -9.08 19.70 -2.63
CA ILE A 415 -8.11 19.39 -3.70
C ILE A 415 -8.40 18.04 -4.41
N PRO A 416 -8.75 16.95 -3.70
CA PRO A 416 -9.16 15.69 -4.33
C PRO A 416 -10.45 15.79 -5.15
N VAL A 417 -11.41 16.62 -4.71
CA VAL A 417 -12.76 16.68 -5.26
C VAL A 417 -13.01 17.85 -6.24
N LEU A 418 -11.98 18.65 -6.55
CA LEU A 418 -12.09 19.88 -7.37
C LEU A 418 -12.91 19.68 -8.65
N ASN A 419 -12.67 18.58 -9.37
CA ASN A 419 -13.28 18.33 -10.68
C ASN A 419 -14.76 17.93 -10.60
N GLY A 420 -15.32 17.77 -9.40
CA GLY A 420 -16.76 17.57 -9.16
C GLY A 420 -17.46 18.74 -8.44
N LEU A 421 -16.75 19.82 -8.13
CA LEU A 421 -17.33 21.03 -7.53
C LEU A 421 -17.91 21.96 -8.60
N GLU A 422 -18.89 22.79 -8.23
CA GLU A 422 -19.40 23.81 -9.15
C GLU A 422 -18.35 24.91 -9.40
N LYS A 423 -18.34 25.46 -10.61
CA LYS A 423 -17.55 26.63 -11.03
C LYS A 423 -17.59 27.79 -10.00
N LYS A 424 -18.75 28.05 -9.39
CA LYS A 424 -18.92 29.08 -8.36
C LYS A 424 -18.13 28.76 -7.08
N GLU A 425 -18.13 27.51 -6.65
CA GLU A 425 -17.42 27.03 -5.46
C GLU A 425 -15.90 27.06 -5.68
N VAL A 426 -15.44 26.59 -6.85
CA VAL A 426 -14.01 26.62 -7.20
C VAL A 426 -13.48 28.06 -7.21
N ILE A 427 -14.23 29.02 -7.78
CA ILE A 427 -13.86 30.44 -7.76
C ILE A 427 -13.84 31.02 -6.33
N GLN A 428 -14.72 30.58 -5.43
CA GLN A 428 -14.70 30.99 -4.02
C GLN A 428 -13.53 30.37 -3.23
N ALA A 429 -13.12 29.14 -3.57
CA ALA A 429 -11.98 28.46 -2.96
C ALA A 429 -10.62 28.95 -3.50
N LEU A 430 -10.56 29.42 -4.75
CA LEU A 430 -9.33 29.82 -5.45
C LEU A 430 -8.42 30.79 -4.66
N PRO A 431 -8.92 31.85 -3.98
CA PRO A 431 -8.07 32.75 -3.18
C PRO A 431 -7.43 32.10 -1.95
N LYS A 432 -7.96 30.96 -1.47
CA LYS A 432 -7.34 30.13 -0.43
C LYS A 432 -6.35 29.14 -1.04
N LEU A 433 -6.71 28.49 -2.16
CA LEU A 433 -5.85 27.54 -2.88
C LEU A 433 -4.51 28.16 -3.29
N ILE A 434 -4.50 29.37 -3.87
CA ILE A 434 -3.25 30.02 -4.34
C ILE A 434 -2.31 30.51 -3.22
N LYS A 435 -2.73 30.43 -1.95
CA LYS A 435 -1.87 30.72 -0.78
C LYS A 435 -1.11 29.48 -0.26
N LEU A 436 -1.34 28.30 -0.85
CA LEU A 436 -0.63 27.08 -0.52
C LEU A 436 0.80 27.08 -1.08
N ASN A 437 1.57 26.03 -0.77
CA ASN A 437 2.90 25.81 -1.33
C ASN A 437 2.82 25.76 -2.87
N PRO A 438 3.69 26.45 -3.64
CA PRO A 438 3.68 26.45 -5.10
C PRO A 438 3.61 25.07 -5.78
N ILE A 439 4.15 24.02 -5.16
CA ILE A 439 4.04 22.63 -5.67
C ILE A 439 2.58 22.18 -5.66
N VAL A 440 1.87 22.41 -4.55
CA VAL A 440 0.44 22.09 -4.39
C VAL A 440 -0.42 22.99 -5.27
N VAL A 441 -0.04 24.27 -5.47
CA VAL A 441 -0.73 25.16 -6.43
C VAL A 441 -0.60 24.63 -7.85
N LYS A 442 0.57 24.09 -8.26
CA LYS A 442 0.71 23.42 -9.56
C LYS A 442 -0.13 22.13 -9.65
N GLU A 443 -0.16 21.30 -8.60
CA GLU A 443 -1.02 20.09 -8.57
C GLU A 443 -2.51 20.46 -8.76
N VAL A 444 -2.98 21.48 -8.03
CA VAL A 444 -4.34 22.04 -8.13
C VAL A 444 -4.64 22.53 -9.54
N PHE A 445 -3.71 23.26 -10.17
CA PHE A 445 -3.88 23.73 -11.54
C PHE A 445 -3.86 22.58 -12.55
N ASN A 446 -2.96 21.60 -12.42
CA ASN A 446 -2.98 20.43 -13.29
C ASN A 446 -4.30 19.65 -13.19
N ARG A 447 -4.90 19.56 -11.99
CA ARG A 447 -6.21 18.90 -11.81
C ARG A 447 -7.35 19.69 -12.46
N LEU A 448 -7.39 21.00 -12.24
CA LEU A 448 -8.36 21.94 -12.85
C LEU A 448 -8.18 22.13 -14.37
N LEU A 449 -6.99 21.87 -14.92
CA LEU A 449 -6.71 21.94 -16.35
C LEU A 449 -6.79 20.56 -17.03
N GLY A 450 -7.14 19.51 -16.29
CA GLY A 450 -7.25 18.12 -16.78
C GLY A 450 -5.92 17.39 -16.96
N THR A 451 -4.79 18.09 -16.98
CA THR A 451 -3.45 17.58 -17.38
C THR A 451 -2.84 16.50 -16.46
N GLN A 452 -3.49 16.14 -15.35
CA GLN A 452 -3.11 14.96 -14.55
C GLN A 452 -3.52 13.63 -15.21
N HIS A 453 -4.58 13.62 -16.03
CA HIS A 453 -5.12 12.39 -16.61
C HIS A 453 -4.54 12.18 -18.02
N GLY A 454 -3.91 11.03 -18.23
CA GLY A 454 -3.46 10.59 -19.55
C GLY A 454 -4.60 10.45 -20.55
N GLU A 455 -4.25 10.48 -21.83
CA GLU A 455 -5.16 10.48 -22.98
C GLU A 455 -6.24 9.38 -22.88
N GLY A 456 -7.51 9.78 -22.92
CA GLY A 456 -8.65 8.86 -22.86
C GLY A 456 -9.91 9.48 -22.25
N ASN A 457 -9.91 9.73 -20.94
CA ASN A 457 -11.11 10.15 -20.21
C ASN A 457 -11.14 11.66 -19.95
N SER A 458 -11.93 12.40 -20.74
CA SER A 458 -12.26 13.80 -20.48
C SER A 458 -13.18 13.95 -19.26
N ALA A 459 -12.60 13.86 -18.05
CA ALA A 459 -13.25 14.34 -16.84
C ALA A 459 -13.55 15.84 -16.99
N VAL A 460 -14.84 16.19 -17.04
CA VAL A 460 -15.30 17.56 -17.32
C VAL A 460 -14.81 18.50 -16.22
N SER A 461 -13.83 19.35 -16.54
CA SER A 461 -13.35 20.34 -15.59
C SER A 461 -14.40 21.45 -15.38
N PRO A 462 -14.63 21.91 -14.14
CA PRO A 462 -15.53 23.04 -13.86
C PRO A 462 -15.00 24.41 -14.30
N LEU A 463 -13.75 24.48 -14.78
CA LEU A 463 -13.14 25.69 -15.35
C LEU A 463 -12.34 25.34 -16.61
N ASN A 464 -12.56 26.08 -17.71
CA ASN A 464 -11.61 26.05 -18.83
C ASN A 464 -10.35 26.90 -18.51
N PRO A 465 -9.23 26.74 -19.24
CA PRO A 465 -7.98 27.43 -18.93
C PRO A 465 -8.11 28.96 -18.96
N GLY A 466 -8.86 29.50 -19.92
CA GLY A 466 -9.10 30.94 -20.00
C GLY A 466 -9.89 31.46 -18.80
N GLU A 467 -10.91 30.73 -18.37
CA GLU A 467 -11.71 31.07 -17.19
C GLU A 467 -10.93 30.99 -15.89
N LEU A 468 -10.00 30.03 -15.73
CA LEU A 468 -9.09 30.00 -14.58
C LEU A 468 -8.21 31.25 -14.54
N LEU A 469 -7.62 31.63 -15.68
CA LEU A 469 -6.77 32.82 -15.77
C LEU A 469 -7.57 34.12 -15.55
N ILE A 470 -8.81 34.21 -16.03
CA ILE A 470 -9.71 35.33 -15.75
C ILE A 470 -10.14 35.35 -14.28
N ALA A 471 -10.46 34.20 -13.68
CA ALA A 471 -10.80 34.09 -12.27
C ALA A 471 -9.66 34.61 -11.38
N LEU A 472 -8.40 34.29 -11.70
CA LEU A 472 -7.21 34.83 -11.03
C LEU A 472 -7.11 36.37 -11.13
N HIS A 473 -7.46 36.97 -12.27
CA HIS A 473 -7.48 38.43 -12.45
C HIS A 473 -8.60 39.12 -11.66
N ASN A 474 -9.70 38.40 -11.43
CA ASN A 474 -10.88 38.87 -10.71
C ASN A 474 -10.81 38.59 -9.19
N ILE A 475 -9.69 38.08 -8.67
CA ILE A 475 -9.48 37.95 -7.22
C ILE A 475 -9.30 39.35 -6.61
N ASP A 476 -10.22 39.68 -5.71
CA ASP A 476 -10.15 40.85 -4.85
C ASP A 476 -8.86 40.89 -4.03
N SER A 477 -8.13 42.00 -4.14
CA SER A 477 -6.88 42.29 -3.42
C SER A 477 -7.01 42.34 -1.89
N ALA A 478 -8.23 42.49 -1.35
CA ALA A 478 -8.48 42.33 0.08
C ALA A 478 -8.48 40.86 0.52
N LYS A 479 -8.76 39.92 -0.39
CA LYS A 479 -8.87 38.47 -0.11
C LYS A 479 -7.56 37.73 -0.35
N CYS A 480 -6.76 38.14 -1.34
CA CYS A 480 -5.44 37.56 -1.60
C CYS A 480 -4.40 38.62 -1.95
N ASP A 481 -3.15 38.40 -1.54
CA ASP A 481 -2.08 39.34 -1.82
C ASP A 481 -1.65 39.28 -3.30
N MET A 482 -1.24 40.43 -3.83
CA MET A 482 -0.90 40.56 -5.25
C MET A 482 0.33 39.72 -5.64
N LYS A 483 1.22 39.33 -4.71
CA LYS A 483 2.38 38.48 -5.02
C LYS A 483 1.94 37.04 -5.26
N SER A 484 1.00 36.52 -4.48
CA SER A 484 0.40 35.19 -4.68
C SER A 484 -0.40 35.11 -5.98
N ILE A 485 -1.21 36.13 -6.30
CA ILE A 485 -1.94 36.18 -7.58
C ILE A 485 -0.97 36.24 -8.78
N ILE A 486 0.12 37.03 -8.69
CA ILE A 486 1.16 37.07 -9.71
C ILE A 486 1.89 35.72 -9.85
N LYS A 487 2.20 35.02 -8.75
CA LYS A 487 2.80 33.67 -8.79
C LYS A 487 1.86 32.67 -9.49
N ALA A 488 0.59 32.64 -9.12
CA ALA A 488 -0.43 31.81 -9.76
C ALA A 488 -0.56 32.10 -11.27
N THR A 489 -0.61 33.38 -11.64
CA THR A 489 -0.62 33.82 -13.05
C THR A 489 0.62 33.32 -13.81
N ASN A 490 1.81 33.43 -13.20
CA ASN A 490 3.05 32.93 -13.81
C ASN A 490 3.07 31.39 -13.95
N LEU A 491 2.45 30.63 -13.03
CA LEU A 491 2.33 29.17 -13.15
C LEU A 491 1.45 28.79 -14.35
N CYS A 492 0.33 29.48 -14.56
CA CYS A 492 -0.52 29.28 -15.75
C CYS A 492 0.30 29.49 -17.04
N PHE A 493 1.03 30.60 -17.14
CA PHE A 493 1.95 30.87 -18.26
C PHE A 493 3.13 29.87 -18.40
N GLY A 494 3.39 29.02 -17.39
CA GLY A 494 4.36 27.94 -17.51
C GLY A 494 3.88 26.80 -18.42
N GLU A 495 2.58 26.48 -18.38
CA GLU A 495 1.97 25.36 -19.10
C GLU A 495 1.61 25.75 -20.54
N ARG A 496 2.64 25.97 -21.37
CA ARG A 496 2.51 26.46 -22.76
C ARG A 496 1.55 25.64 -23.64
N ASN A 497 1.49 24.32 -23.42
CA ASN A 497 0.63 23.40 -24.16
C ASN A 497 -0.86 23.68 -23.91
N VAL A 498 -1.20 24.29 -22.78
CA VAL A 498 -2.58 24.63 -22.39
C VAL A 498 -2.88 26.10 -22.70
N TYR A 499 -1.94 27.02 -22.44
CA TYR A 499 -2.08 28.44 -22.71
C TYR A 499 -1.50 28.81 -24.07
N THR A 500 -2.22 28.42 -25.12
CA THR A 500 -1.92 28.76 -26.51
C THR A 500 -2.21 30.23 -26.80
N SER A 501 -1.74 30.72 -27.95
CA SER A 501 -2.01 32.09 -28.42
C SER A 501 -3.50 32.40 -28.61
N GLU A 502 -4.33 31.40 -28.88
CA GLU A 502 -5.79 31.56 -29.06
C GLU A 502 -6.49 31.73 -27.71
N VAL A 503 -6.19 30.85 -26.74
CA VAL A 503 -6.70 30.93 -25.36
C VAL A 503 -6.34 32.29 -24.75
N LEU A 504 -5.10 32.74 -24.94
CA LEU A 504 -4.65 34.04 -24.44
C LEU A 504 -5.31 35.23 -25.16
N ALA A 505 -5.62 35.12 -26.45
CA ALA A 505 -6.39 36.15 -27.17
C ALA A 505 -7.81 36.30 -26.59
N VAL A 506 -8.52 35.18 -26.35
CA VAL A 506 -9.85 35.17 -25.72
C VAL A 506 -9.80 35.76 -24.31
N VAL A 507 -8.79 35.41 -23.51
CA VAL A 507 -8.59 35.99 -22.16
C VAL A 507 -8.35 37.49 -22.23
N MET A 508 -7.46 37.97 -23.11
CA MET A 508 -7.19 39.40 -23.26
C MET A 508 -8.43 40.18 -23.75
N GLN A 509 -9.26 39.58 -24.61
CA GLN A 509 -10.54 40.15 -25.04
C GLN A 509 -11.49 40.31 -23.85
N GLN A 510 -11.78 39.23 -23.12
CA GLN A 510 -12.73 39.28 -22.00
C GLN A 510 -12.23 40.17 -20.84
N LEU A 511 -10.92 40.22 -20.56
CA LEU A 511 -10.35 41.12 -19.55
C LEU A 511 -10.37 42.60 -19.97
N MET A 512 -10.28 42.94 -21.26
CA MET A 512 -10.42 44.34 -21.69
C MET A 512 -11.88 44.81 -21.67
N GLU A 513 -12.84 43.89 -21.82
CA GLU A 513 -14.28 44.18 -21.83
C GLU A 513 -14.86 44.49 -20.44
N GLN A 514 -14.20 44.05 -19.38
CA GLN A 514 -14.57 44.34 -17.99
C GLN A 514 -14.51 45.83 -17.60
N SER A 515 -15.25 46.19 -16.56
CA SER A 515 -15.27 47.53 -15.94
C SER A 515 -15.56 47.39 -14.44
N PRO A 516 -14.66 47.81 -13.52
CA PRO A 516 -13.34 48.39 -13.77
C PRO A 516 -12.35 47.44 -14.45
N LEU A 517 -11.27 48.00 -15.03
CA LEU A 517 -10.22 47.20 -15.68
C LEU A 517 -9.35 46.46 -14.63
N PRO A 518 -9.09 45.15 -14.79
CA PRO A 518 -8.25 44.39 -13.86
C PRO A 518 -6.81 44.92 -13.76
N MET A 519 -6.29 45.05 -12.53
CA MET A 519 -4.95 45.59 -12.28
C MET A 519 -3.81 44.81 -12.97
N LEU A 520 -4.00 43.51 -13.21
CA LEU A 520 -3.00 42.64 -13.85
C LEU A 520 -3.13 42.54 -15.38
N LEU A 521 -4.17 43.12 -16.00
CA LEU A 521 -4.43 43.02 -17.44
C LEU A 521 -3.18 43.29 -18.29
N MET A 522 -2.52 44.45 -18.09
CA MET A 522 -1.36 44.79 -18.90
C MET A 522 -0.11 43.93 -18.61
N ARG A 523 -0.01 43.30 -17.44
CA ARG A 523 1.03 42.28 -17.19
C ARG A 523 0.78 41.07 -18.10
N THR A 524 -0.44 40.59 -18.13
CA THR A 524 -0.88 39.45 -18.94
C THR A 524 -0.78 39.72 -20.44
N VAL A 525 -1.08 40.95 -20.90
CA VAL A 525 -0.84 41.38 -22.28
C VAL A 525 0.65 41.34 -22.63
N ILE A 526 1.52 41.96 -21.82
CA ILE A 526 2.97 41.96 -22.06
C ILE A 526 3.55 40.53 -22.01
N GLN A 527 3.09 39.70 -21.09
CA GLN A 527 3.56 38.32 -20.92
C GLN A 527 3.11 37.42 -22.07
N SER A 528 1.85 37.52 -22.51
CA SER A 528 1.33 36.81 -23.70
C SER A 528 2.08 37.20 -24.97
N LEU A 529 2.35 38.50 -25.16
CA LEU A 529 3.14 38.99 -26.30
C LEU A 529 4.60 38.51 -26.26
N THR A 530 5.20 38.44 -25.07
CA THR A 530 6.58 37.94 -24.89
C THR A 530 6.69 36.45 -25.21
N MET A 531 5.62 35.67 -25.00
CA MET A 531 5.57 34.24 -25.34
C MET A 531 5.16 34.00 -26.80
N TYR A 532 4.25 34.81 -27.34
CA TYR A 532 3.71 34.67 -28.69
C TYR A 532 3.77 36.01 -29.46
N PRO A 533 4.92 36.39 -30.03
CA PRO A 533 5.08 37.66 -30.76
C PRO A 533 4.09 37.85 -31.93
N ARG A 534 3.57 36.75 -32.49
CA ARG A 534 2.51 36.76 -33.53
C ARG A 534 1.24 37.49 -33.07
N LEU A 535 0.98 37.61 -31.77
CA LEU A 535 -0.15 38.36 -31.22
C LEU A 535 0.01 39.89 -31.32
N GLY A 536 1.14 40.41 -31.81
CA GLY A 536 1.42 41.85 -31.88
C GLY A 536 0.29 42.69 -32.51
N GLY A 537 -0.24 42.28 -33.66
CA GLY A 537 -1.36 42.96 -34.32
C GLY A 537 -2.66 42.95 -33.51
N PHE A 538 -2.97 41.83 -32.84
CA PHE A 538 -4.10 41.75 -31.91
C PHE A 538 -3.88 42.68 -30.71
N VAL A 539 -2.67 42.70 -30.14
CA VAL A 539 -2.32 43.58 -29.01
C VAL A 539 -2.43 45.06 -29.38
N MET A 540 -2.13 45.48 -30.62
CA MET A 540 -2.39 46.85 -31.07
C MET A 540 -3.89 47.20 -31.02
N ASN A 541 -4.77 46.27 -31.41
CA ASN A 541 -6.22 46.43 -31.31
C ASN A 541 -6.69 46.47 -29.85
N VAL A 542 -6.09 45.67 -28.95
CA VAL A 542 -6.33 45.75 -27.49
C VAL A 542 -5.96 47.15 -26.97
N LEU A 543 -4.76 47.64 -27.29
CA LEU A 543 -4.27 48.94 -26.83
C LEU A 543 -5.14 50.10 -27.35
N SER A 544 -5.54 50.08 -28.63
CA SER A 544 -6.45 51.09 -29.20
C SER A 544 -7.83 51.09 -28.49
N ARG A 545 -8.42 49.92 -28.22
CA ARG A 545 -9.67 49.81 -27.44
C ARG A 545 -9.52 50.29 -25.99
N LEU A 546 -8.34 50.11 -25.37
CA LEU A 546 -8.05 50.63 -24.04
C LEU A 546 -7.96 52.17 -23.99
N ILE A 547 -7.61 52.85 -25.10
CA ILE A 547 -7.71 54.32 -25.22
C ILE A 547 -9.17 54.76 -25.15
N MET A 548 -10.07 54.08 -25.87
CA MET A 548 -11.52 54.36 -25.82
C MET A 548 -12.09 54.20 -24.41
N LYS A 549 -11.57 53.24 -23.63
CA LYS A 549 -11.90 53.03 -22.20
C LYS A 549 -11.16 53.95 -21.22
N GLN A 550 -10.43 54.97 -21.69
CA GLN A 550 -9.73 55.96 -20.86
C GLN A 550 -8.76 55.33 -19.85
N VAL A 551 -7.93 54.38 -20.31
CA VAL A 551 -6.98 53.58 -19.50
C VAL A 551 -6.12 54.38 -18.50
N TRP A 552 -5.82 55.65 -18.78
CA TRP A 552 -5.13 56.57 -17.85
C TRP A 552 -5.82 56.76 -16.49
N LYS A 553 -7.14 56.50 -16.39
CA LYS A 553 -7.89 56.49 -15.12
C LYS A 553 -7.45 55.38 -14.14
N TYR A 554 -6.69 54.38 -14.61
CA TYR A 554 -6.25 53.23 -13.81
C TYR A 554 -4.71 53.22 -13.72
N PRO A 555 -4.07 53.85 -12.71
CA PRO A 555 -2.64 54.15 -12.73
C PRO A 555 -1.70 52.97 -12.99
N LYS A 556 -2.04 51.77 -12.48
CA LYS A 556 -1.24 50.54 -12.68
C LYS A 556 -1.45 49.91 -14.07
N VAL A 557 -2.65 50.00 -14.62
CA VAL A 557 -2.94 49.57 -16.00
C VAL A 557 -2.27 50.54 -16.98
N TRP A 558 -2.31 51.85 -16.71
CA TRP A 558 -1.62 52.89 -17.47
C TRP A 558 -0.09 52.74 -17.47
N GLU A 559 0.52 52.43 -16.31
CA GLU A 559 1.95 52.11 -16.21
C GLU A 559 2.33 50.92 -17.12
N GLY A 560 1.47 49.89 -17.17
CA GLY A 560 1.62 48.74 -18.06
C GLY A 560 1.37 49.06 -19.54
N PHE A 561 0.41 49.95 -19.85
CA PHE A 561 0.13 50.41 -21.21
C PHE A 561 1.37 51.06 -21.84
N ILE A 562 1.99 52.01 -21.13
CA ILE A 562 3.22 52.69 -21.57
C ILE A 562 4.36 51.68 -21.78
N LYS A 563 4.57 50.75 -20.85
CA LYS A 563 5.60 49.70 -20.94
C LYS A 563 5.36 48.72 -22.10
N CYS A 564 4.10 48.45 -22.45
CA CYS A 564 3.75 47.66 -23.63
C CYS A 564 4.10 48.42 -24.91
N CYS A 565 3.69 49.69 -25.01
CA CYS A 565 4.02 50.57 -26.14
C CYS A 565 5.53 50.77 -26.33
N GLN A 566 6.32 50.88 -25.25
CA GLN A 566 7.78 50.98 -25.31
C GLN A 566 8.44 49.70 -25.85
N ARG A 567 7.88 48.52 -25.57
CA ARG A 567 8.38 47.21 -26.06
C ARG A 567 7.99 46.88 -27.50
N THR A 568 7.00 47.58 -28.05
CA THR A 568 6.40 47.29 -29.36
C THR A 568 6.70 48.37 -30.41
N LYS A 569 7.72 49.21 -30.19
CA LYS A 569 8.23 50.11 -31.24
C LYS A 569 8.65 49.27 -32.46
N PRO A 570 8.33 49.66 -33.71
CA PRO A 570 7.59 50.86 -34.12
C PRO A 570 6.06 50.68 -34.19
N GLN A 571 5.53 49.46 -34.08
CA GLN A 571 4.10 49.16 -34.28
C GLN A 571 3.16 49.98 -33.38
N SER A 572 3.59 50.25 -32.14
CA SER A 572 2.84 51.06 -31.17
C SER A 572 2.69 52.54 -31.52
N PHE A 573 3.49 53.09 -32.46
CA PHE A 573 3.47 54.51 -32.80
C PHE A 573 2.08 54.98 -33.28
N GLN A 574 1.40 54.17 -34.10
CA GLN A 574 0.04 54.47 -34.57
C GLN A 574 -1.00 54.48 -33.44
N VAL A 575 -0.78 53.72 -32.36
CA VAL A 575 -1.66 53.70 -31.18
C VAL A 575 -1.35 54.86 -30.23
N ILE A 576 -0.08 55.26 -30.10
CA ILE A 576 0.30 56.42 -29.28
C ILE A 576 -0.28 57.72 -29.87
N LEU A 577 -0.35 57.85 -31.19
CA LEU A 577 -0.96 59.01 -31.87
C LEU A 577 -2.49 59.13 -31.66
N GLN A 578 -3.16 58.08 -31.18
CA GLN A 578 -4.59 58.10 -30.84
C GLN A 578 -4.85 58.65 -29.41
N LEU A 579 -3.81 58.90 -28.62
CA LEU A 579 -3.96 59.48 -27.28
C LEU A 579 -4.32 60.98 -27.35
N PRO A 580 -5.18 61.50 -26.45
CA PRO A 580 -5.40 62.93 -26.38
C PRO A 580 -4.14 63.68 -25.88
N PRO A 581 -3.99 64.97 -26.20
CA PRO A 581 -2.73 65.71 -26.01
C PRO A 581 -2.15 65.66 -24.58
N GLN A 582 -2.99 65.79 -23.55
CA GLN A 582 -2.57 65.75 -22.15
C GLN A 582 -1.96 64.39 -21.77
N GLN A 583 -2.58 63.30 -22.21
CA GLN A 583 -2.14 61.94 -21.96
C GLN A 583 -0.85 61.63 -22.71
N LEU A 584 -0.71 62.14 -23.95
CA LEU A 584 0.51 62.02 -24.73
C LEU A 584 1.71 62.70 -24.04
N SER A 585 1.52 63.90 -23.47
CA SER A 585 2.55 64.56 -22.66
C SER A 585 2.97 63.67 -21.47
N ALA A 586 2.01 63.10 -20.74
CA ALA A 586 2.26 62.20 -19.62
C ALA A 586 2.88 60.83 -20.02
N VAL A 587 2.88 60.46 -21.30
CA VAL A 587 3.68 59.34 -21.82
C VAL A 587 5.15 59.77 -21.96
N PHE A 588 5.42 60.96 -22.51
CA PHE A 588 6.80 61.45 -22.69
C PHE A 588 7.49 61.80 -21.36
N GLU A 589 6.77 62.32 -20.37
CA GLU A 589 7.30 62.52 -19.01
C GLU A 589 7.81 61.21 -18.38
N LYS A 590 7.14 60.09 -18.66
CA LYS A 590 7.49 58.77 -18.12
C LYS A 590 8.45 57.98 -19.00
N CYS A 591 8.55 58.31 -20.28
CA CYS A 591 9.33 57.60 -21.30
C CYS A 591 9.79 58.58 -22.40
N PRO A 592 10.78 59.46 -22.13
CA PRO A 592 11.26 60.44 -23.12
C PRO A 592 11.82 59.75 -24.38
N GLU A 593 12.36 58.53 -24.26
CA GLU A 593 12.81 57.66 -25.36
C GLU A 593 11.72 57.27 -26.38
N LEU A 594 10.44 57.58 -26.14
CA LEU A 594 9.38 57.39 -27.13
C LEU A 594 9.22 58.61 -28.05
N ARG A 595 9.74 59.77 -27.66
CA ARG A 595 9.51 61.06 -28.31
C ARG A 595 10.20 61.15 -29.68
N GLU A 596 11.53 61.03 -29.69
CA GLU A 596 12.31 61.16 -30.94
C GLU A 596 11.97 60.07 -31.98
N PRO A 597 11.84 58.77 -31.64
CA PRO A 597 11.46 57.76 -32.62
C PRO A 597 10.05 57.94 -33.20
N LEU A 598 9.12 58.49 -32.41
CA LEU A 598 7.76 58.79 -32.87
C LEU A 598 7.74 60.04 -33.76
N LEU A 599 8.53 61.06 -33.44
CA LEU A 599 8.69 62.26 -34.25
C LEU A 599 9.35 61.93 -35.61
N VAL A 600 10.36 61.06 -35.64
CA VAL A 600 10.94 60.51 -36.88
C VAL A 600 9.90 59.71 -37.68
N HIS A 601 9.07 58.90 -37.01
CA HIS A 601 8.00 58.14 -37.67
C HIS A 601 6.93 59.04 -38.30
N VAL A 602 6.49 60.11 -37.61
CA VAL A 602 5.54 61.10 -38.17
C VAL A 602 6.17 61.88 -39.34
N ARG A 603 7.46 62.24 -39.25
CA ARG A 603 8.18 62.89 -40.37
C ARG A 603 8.35 61.98 -41.60
N SER A 604 8.27 60.66 -41.45
CA SER A 604 8.27 59.69 -42.56
C SER A 604 6.90 59.46 -43.21
N PHE A 605 5.82 60.05 -42.69
CA PHE A 605 4.49 59.98 -43.29
C PHE A 605 4.40 60.81 -44.58
N THR A 606 3.49 60.43 -45.48
CA THR A 606 3.14 61.26 -46.65
C THR A 606 2.48 62.57 -46.21
N PRO A 607 2.55 63.67 -47.00
CA PRO A 607 1.96 64.96 -46.61
C PRO A 607 0.46 64.89 -46.25
N HIS A 608 -0.29 64.02 -46.93
CA HIS A 608 -1.71 63.80 -46.64
C HIS A 608 -1.95 63.12 -45.28
N GLN A 609 -1.06 62.23 -44.85
CA GLN A 609 -1.10 61.59 -43.53
C GLN A 609 -0.63 62.54 -42.42
N GLN A 610 0.38 63.39 -42.69
CA GLN A 610 0.81 64.43 -41.76
C GLN A 610 -0.33 65.41 -41.43
N ALA A 611 -1.12 65.80 -42.43
CA ALA A 611 -2.30 66.67 -42.27
C ALA A 611 -3.43 66.07 -41.39
N HIS A 612 -3.41 64.77 -41.10
CA HIS A 612 -4.35 64.11 -40.19
C HIS A 612 -3.84 64.04 -38.74
N VAL A 613 -2.60 64.46 -38.45
CA VAL A 613 -2.08 64.56 -37.08
C VAL A 613 -2.50 65.91 -36.49
N PRO A 614 -3.21 65.96 -35.33
CA PRO A 614 -3.66 67.23 -34.76
C PRO A 614 -2.49 68.20 -34.45
N ASN A 615 -2.66 69.49 -34.73
CA ASN A 615 -1.63 70.51 -34.49
C ASN A 615 -1.17 70.54 -33.01
N SER A 616 -2.06 70.25 -32.06
CA SER A 616 -1.71 70.10 -30.63
C SER A 616 -0.80 68.90 -30.36
N THR A 617 -0.94 67.82 -31.12
CA THR A 617 -0.08 66.62 -31.06
C THR A 617 1.29 66.92 -31.65
N MET A 618 1.35 67.62 -32.78
CA MET A 618 2.61 68.11 -33.37
C MET A 618 3.35 69.05 -32.43
N ALA A 619 2.68 70.06 -31.86
CA ALA A 619 3.29 70.97 -30.89
C ALA A 619 3.88 70.21 -29.68
N ILE A 620 3.18 69.21 -29.15
CA ILE A 620 3.69 68.38 -28.05
C ILE A 620 4.87 67.50 -28.47
N LEU A 621 4.97 67.05 -29.73
CA LEU A 621 6.14 66.35 -30.27
C LEU A 621 7.34 67.30 -30.48
N GLU A 622 7.10 68.52 -30.97
CA GLU A 622 8.15 69.46 -31.38
C GLU A 622 8.67 70.37 -30.26
N ALA A 623 8.00 70.43 -29.10
CA ALA A 623 8.39 71.27 -27.95
C ALA A 623 9.81 71.05 -27.37
N SER A 624 10.55 70.02 -27.80
CA SER A 624 11.96 69.78 -27.45
C SER A 624 12.95 70.23 -28.54
N SER A 625 12.45 70.78 -29.65
CA SER A 625 13.26 71.22 -30.80
C SER A 625 13.59 72.72 -30.76
N LYS A 626 13.22 73.43 -29.69
CA LYS A 626 13.60 74.83 -29.44
C LYS A 626 14.70 74.90 -28.37
N PRO A 627 15.97 75.09 -28.74
CA PRO A 627 16.86 75.90 -27.90
C PRO A 627 16.32 77.34 -27.90
N GLU A 628 16.25 77.96 -26.73
CA GLU A 628 15.93 79.39 -26.65
C GLU A 628 17.16 80.20 -27.06
N VAL A 629 16.99 81.04 -28.09
CA VAL A 629 17.93 82.10 -28.44
C VAL A 629 17.18 83.41 -28.22
N GLU A 630 17.44 84.07 -27.09
CA GLU A 630 16.96 85.44 -26.87
C GLU A 630 17.63 86.36 -27.89
N VAL A 631 16.85 86.94 -28.81
CA VAL A 631 17.34 87.99 -29.69
C VAL A 631 17.42 89.28 -28.88
N LYS A 632 18.65 89.72 -28.58
CA LYS A 632 18.90 91.03 -27.99
C LYS A 632 20.13 91.66 -28.65
N ASP A 633 19.87 92.76 -29.35
CA ASP A 633 20.77 93.55 -30.18
C ASP A 633 20.53 95.04 -29.82
N PRO A 634 21.39 96.02 -30.18
CA PRO A 634 22.50 95.90 -31.13
C PRO A 634 23.84 96.59 -30.72
N GLN A 635 24.75 96.64 -31.70
CA GLN A 635 25.82 97.64 -31.95
C GLN A 635 27.26 97.36 -31.44
N PRO A 636 28.31 97.82 -32.18
CA PRO A 636 29.27 96.86 -32.77
C PRO A 636 30.78 97.28 -32.77
N LEU A 637 31.60 96.51 -33.51
CA LEU A 637 33.05 96.68 -33.77
C LEU A 637 33.94 96.29 -32.56
N GLU A 638 35.21 95.89 -32.69
CA GLU A 638 36.21 96.09 -33.77
C GLU A 638 36.86 94.77 -34.28
N GLU A 639 37.94 94.88 -35.08
CA GLU A 639 38.61 93.82 -35.85
C GLU A 639 39.94 93.37 -35.20
N GLU A 640 40.37 92.11 -35.37
CA GLU A 640 41.81 91.74 -35.50
C GLU A 640 42.00 90.33 -36.15
N GLU A 641 43.22 89.99 -36.58
CA GLU A 641 43.51 88.95 -37.59
C GLU A 641 44.24 87.67 -37.09
N LEU A 642 44.49 86.74 -38.04
CA LEU A 642 45.60 85.73 -38.12
C LEU A 642 45.48 84.36 -37.40
N GLU A 643 45.19 83.32 -38.21
CA GLU A 643 45.95 82.04 -38.43
C GLU A 643 46.60 81.21 -37.29
N PRO A 644 46.95 79.91 -37.51
CA PRO A 644 46.19 78.83 -38.17
C PRO A 644 46.21 77.51 -37.33
N ALA A 645 45.63 76.42 -37.84
CA ALA A 645 45.50 75.14 -37.11
C ALA A 645 46.63 74.11 -37.36
N PRO A 646 46.91 73.22 -36.38
CA PRO A 646 47.33 71.84 -36.62
C PRO A 646 46.31 70.79 -36.11
N LEU A 647 46.52 69.51 -36.45
CA LEU A 647 45.52 68.43 -36.37
C LEU A 647 45.78 67.35 -35.30
N LEU A 648 44.75 66.53 -35.03
CA LEU A 648 44.71 65.21 -34.35
C LEU A 648 44.74 65.19 -32.80
N PRO A 649 44.29 64.09 -32.14
CA PRO A 649 43.47 62.95 -32.61
C PRO A 649 42.18 62.71 -31.78
N ARG A 650 41.33 61.76 -32.23
CA ARG A 650 40.18 61.27 -31.44
C ARG A 650 40.63 60.25 -30.37
N LEU A 651 40.26 60.47 -29.11
CA LEU A 651 40.43 59.52 -28.01
C LEU A 651 39.18 59.49 -27.10
N SER A 652 38.22 58.59 -27.38
CA SER A 652 37.04 58.41 -26.51
C SER A 652 36.29 57.08 -26.63
N GLN A 653 36.36 56.36 -27.76
CA GLN A 653 35.56 55.14 -27.96
C GLN A 653 36.19 53.87 -27.35
N ASP A 654 37.51 53.68 -27.44
CA ASP A 654 38.17 52.43 -27.04
C ASP A 654 38.07 52.12 -25.54
N MET A 655 38.09 53.15 -24.69
CA MET A 655 37.97 53.00 -23.24
C MET A 655 36.59 52.47 -22.81
N ILE A 656 35.55 52.68 -23.62
CA ILE A 656 34.21 52.13 -23.38
C ILE A 656 34.16 50.65 -23.81
N ALA A 657 34.74 50.33 -24.98
CA ALA A 657 34.84 48.96 -25.46
C ALA A 657 35.64 48.06 -24.49
N LEU A 658 36.74 48.57 -23.94
CA LEU A 658 37.59 47.85 -22.99
C LEU A 658 36.85 47.52 -21.68
N ARG A 659 36.06 48.45 -21.13
CA ARG A 659 35.21 48.18 -19.96
C ARG A 659 34.16 47.10 -20.25
N LEU A 660 33.51 47.16 -21.41
CA LEU A 660 32.49 46.18 -21.80
C LEU A 660 33.08 44.77 -21.97
N ALA A 661 34.32 44.68 -22.45
CA ALA A 661 35.07 43.42 -22.51
C ALA A 661 35.43 42.88 -21.11
N GLN A 662 35.90 43.73 -20.21
CA GLN A 662 36.20 43.34 -18.82
C GLN A 662 34.96 42.84 -18.06
N GLU A 663 33.81 43.52 -18.15
CA GLU A 663 32.58 43.07 -17.49
C GLU A 663 32.11 41.69 -18.00
N LYS A 664 32.28 41.45 -19.31
CA LYS A 664 31.92 40.18 -19.96
C LYS A 664 32.88 39.04 -19.61
N ALA A 665 34.15 39.35 -19.35
CA ALA A 665 35.13 38.39 -18.82
C ALA A 665 34.83 38.04 -17.35
N LEU A 666 34.55 39.04 -16.51
CA LEU A 666 34.21 38.84 -15.09
C LEU A 666 32.96 37.97 -14.91
N LYS A 667 31.94 38.18 -15.74
CA LYS A 667 30.72 37.34 -15.75
C LYS A 667 31.01 35.88 -16.09
N ARG A 668 31.91 35.60 -17.04
CA ARG A 668 32.33 34.21 -17.35
C ARG A 668 33.06 33.56 -16.18
N GLN A 669 33.98 34.28 -15.53
CA GLN A 669 34.69 33.74 -14.36
C GLN A 669 33.72 33.42 -13.20
N LEU A 670 32.73 34.26 -12.94
CA LEU A 670 31.67 33.99 -11.94
C LEU A 670 30.79 32.79 -12.31
N GLU A 671 30.47 32.61 -13.59
CA GLU A 671 29.67 31.48 -14.09
C GLU A 671 30.46 30.14 -14.04
N GLU A 672 31.77 30.20 -14.21
CA GLU A 672 32.71 29.09 -14.09
C GLU A 672 32.97 28.71 -12.62
N GLU A 673 33.14 29.70 -11.73
CA GLU A 673 33.30 29.47 -10.28
C GLU A 673 32.01 28.90 -9.64
N GLN A 674 30.82 29.28 -10.15
CA GLN A 674 29.55 28.69 -9.71
C GLN A 674 29.38 27.24 -10.15
N LYS A 675 29.95 26.82 -11.29
CA LYS A 675 30.00 25.40 -11.67
C LYS A 675 30.90 24.57 -10.75
N LEU A 676 31.92 25.17 -10.15
CA LEU A 676 32.89 24.50 -9.28
C LEU A 676 32.41 24.26 -7.84
N LYS A 677 31.18 24.70 -7.49
CA LYS A 677 30.66 24.71 -6.10
C LYS A 677 29.44 23.82 -5.85
N GLN A 678 29.15 22.85 -6.72
CA GLN A 678 28.21 21.76 -6.40
C GLN A 678 28.96 20.55 -5.83
N PRO A 679 28.46 19.91 -4.75
CA PRO A 679 29.14 18.77 -4.12
C PRO A 679 28.98 17.47 -4.94
N ALA A 680 30.08 16.77 -5.17
CA ALA A 680 30.07 15.43 -5.76
C ALA A 680 29.67 14.37 -4.71
N GLY A 681 28.86 13.40 -5.12
CA GLY A 681 28.56 12.20 -4.33
C GLY A 681 29.71 11.17 -4.33
N PRO A 682 29.65 10.14 -3.47
CA PRO A 682 30.71 9.16 -3.33
C PRO A 682 30.83 8.22 -4.55
N PRO A 683 32.04 7.71 -4.84
CA PRO A 683 32.27 6.84 -6.00
C PRO A 683 31.83 5.38 -5.75
N ARG A 684 31.47 4.69 -6.84
CA ARG A 684 31.62 3.23 -6.96
C ARG A 684 32.53 2.92 -8.15
N SER A 685 33.29 1.85 -8.03
CA SER A 685 34.42 1.53 -8.91
C SER A 685 34.01 0.80 -10.19
N ALA A 686 34.68 1.14 -11.28
CA ALA A 686 34.88 0.29 -12.45
C ALA A 686 36.32 0.51 -12.94
N HIS A 687 37.06 -0.57 -13.23
CA HIS A 687 38.41 -0.48 -13.76
C HIS A 687 38.40 -0.22 -15.27
N ALA A 688 39.44 0.44 -15.76
CA ALA A 688 39.56 0.88 -17.15
C ALA A 688 40.01 -0.23 -18.11
N LEU A 689 39.75 -0.02 -19.40
CA LEU A 689 40.72 -0.09 -20.52
C LEU A 689 40.10 0.59 -21.77
N ALA A 690 40.90 0.86 -22.80
CA ALA A 690 40.56 1.63 -24.01
C ALA A 690 41.26 1.02 -25.26
N PRO A 691 41.20 1.56 -26.51
CA PRO A 691 40.40 2.68 -27.05
C PRO A 691 39.73 2.44 -28.45
N VAL A 692 38.81 3.34 -28.86
CA VAL A 692 38.65 4.03 -30.20
C VAL A 692 39.07 3.25 -31.49
N PRO A 693 38.19 3.07 -32.52
CA PRO A 693 37.89 4.18 -33.46
C PRO A 693 36.46 4.32 -34.07
N THR A 694 36.34 5.39 -34.86
CA THR A 694 35.24 6.07 -35.56
C THR A 694 34.50 5.32 -36.68
N GLU A 695 33.25 5.73 -36.99
CA GLU A 695 32.90 6.34 -38.31
C GLU A 695 31.55 7.13 -38.31
N GLU A 696 31.07 7.55 -39.49
CA GLU A 696 30.15 8.70 -39.74
C GLU A 696 28.64 8.36 -40.01
N PRO A 697 27.73 9.36 -40.12
CA PRO A 697 26.27 9.15 -40.07
C PRO A 697 25.50 9.28 -41.41
N MET A 698 24.38 8.52 -41.51
CA MET A 698 23.15 8.79 -42.29
C MET A 698 22.03 7.94 -41.64
N ASP A 699 20.76 8.33 -41.42
CA ASP A 699 19.71 9.07 -42.17
C ASP A 699 18.59 8.10 -42.66
N PHE A 700 17.37 8.59 -42.89
CA PHE A 700 16.12 7.81 -42.95
C PHE A 700 16.01 6.86 -44.16
N ARG A 701 15.32 5.71 -44.00
CA ARG A 701 13.91 5.49 -44.45
C ARG A 701 13.34 4.07 -44.17
N GLU A 702 12.02 3.95 -44.27
CA GLU A 702 11.09 2.81 -44.17
C GLU A 702 11.50 1.50 -44.87
N GLU A 703 11.26 0.34 -44.23
CA GLU A 703 10.54 -0.81 -44.84
C GLU A 703 10.06 -1.85 -43.78
N GLY A 704 9.22 -2.80 -44.20
CA GLY A 704 8.63 -3.92 -43.44
C GLY A 704 7.62 -4.67 -44.33
N PRO A 705 6.93 -5.76 -43.89
CA PRO A 705 6.89 -6.39 -42.56
C PRO A 705 7.48 -7.83 -42.59
N GLU A 706 6.75 -8.84 -42.05
CA GLU A 706 7.07 -10.27 -41.90
C GLU A 706 8.01 -10.65 -40.72
N VAL A 707 7.83 -11.76 -39.99
CA VAL A 707 6.77 -12.79 -39.98
C VAL A 707 6.56 -13.36 -38.55
N GLU A 708 5.36 -13.86 -38.25
CA GLU A 708 5.03 -14.47 -36.93
C GLU A 708 5.45 -15.94 -36.82
N THR A 709 5.87 -16.38 -35.63
CA THR A 709 5.70 -17.77 -35.14
C THR A 709 5.47 -17.77 -33.62
N PRO A 710 4.76 -18.76 -33.05
CA PRO A 710 3.81 -18.47 -31.97
C PRO A 710 4.32 -18.69 -30.54
N THR A 711 3.78 -17.90 -29.61
CA THR A 711 3.86 -18.15 -28.16
C THR A 711 2.66 -18.97 -27.71
N ILE A 712 2.88 -20.07 -26.99
CA ILE A 712 1.81 -20.99 -26.56
C ILE A 712 1.00 -20.37 -25.41
N PHE A 713 -0.30 -20.19 -25.63
CA PHE A 713 -1.28 -19.92 -24.57
C PHE A 713 -1.66 -21.23 -23.87
N ILE A 714 -1.63 -21.23 -22.54
CA ILE A 714 -2.27 -22.26 -21.70
C ILE A 714 -3.35 -21.57 -20.88
N SER A 715 -4.62 -21.78 -21.29
CA SER A 715 -5.78 -21.42 -20.47
C SER A 715 -6.02 -22.50 -19.44
N MET A 716 -6.03 -22.14 -18.15
CA MET A 716 -6.61 -23.02 -17.14
C MET A 716 -8.13 -22.85 -17.15
N GLN A 717 -8.86 -23.94 -17.39
CA GLN A 717 -10.29 -23.99 -17.14
C GLN A 717 -10.55 -24.36 -15.67
N GLU A 718 -11.65 -23.88 -15.11
CA GLU A 718 -12.11 -24.25 -13.78
C GLU A 718 -13.02 -25.48 -13.89
N GLU A 719 -12.69 -26.56 -13.19
CA GLU A 719 -13.51 -27.78 -13.11
C GLU A 719 -14.25 -27.83 -11.77
N GLU A 720 -15.58 -27.74 -11.81
CA GLU A 720 -16.45 -28.05 -10.66
C GLU A 720 -16.85 -29.54 -10.70
N GLU A 721 -16.42 -30.35 -9.73
CA GLU A 721 -16.94 -31.72 -9.57
C GLU A 721 -18.35 -31.73 -8.95
N GLY A 722 -19.37 -31.80 -9.80
CA GLY A 722 -20.74 -32.17 -9.41
C GLY A 722 -20.92 -33.69 -9.42
N SER A 723 -20.94 -34.33 -8.24
CA SER A 723 -21.09 -35.79 -8.12
C SER A 723 -22.50 -36.29 -8.49
N GLY A 724 -22.60 -37.36 -9.31
CA GLY A 724 -23.86 -38.11 -9.45
C GLY A 724 -23.94 -39.18 -10.54
N GLY A 725 -24.10 -40.45 -10.13
CA GLY A 725 -24.94 -41.42 -10.86
C GLY A 725 -24.29 -42.29 -11.94
N ASP A 726 -23.91 -43.51 -11.55
CA ASP A 726 -23.66 -44.66 -12.43
C ASP A 726 -24.92 -45.09 -13.24
N GLY A 727 -24.73 -45.74 -14.39
CA GLY A 727 -25.82 -46.30 -15.21
C GLY A 727 -25.56 -46.27 -16.73
N SER A 728 -25.02 -47.34 -17.29
CA SER A 728 -24.77 -47.48 -18.74
C SER A 728 -25.94 -48.12 -19.52
N GLN A 729 -25.93 -47.93 -20.84
CA GLN A 729 -27.02 -48.27 -21.77
C GLN A 729 -27.28 -49.78 -21.91
N LEU A 730 -28.53 -50.15 -22.24
CA LEU A 730 -28.82 -51.14 -23.30
C LEU A 730 -30.16 -50.81 -24.00
N ASP A 731 -30.33 -51.36 -25.20
CA ASP A 731 -31.32 -50.97 -26.23
C ASP A 731 -32.53 -51.93 -26.31
N SER A 732 -33.71 -51.43 -26.73
CA SER A 732 -34.55 -52.03 -27.79
C SER A 732 -35.99 -51.46 -27.88
N SER A 733 -36.42 -51.14 -29.12
CA SER A 733 -37.83 -51.20 -29.63
C SER A 733 -38.89 -50.21 -29.07
N VAL A 734 -39.90 -49.75 -29.81
CA VAL A 734 -40.29 -49.89 -31.25
C VAL A 734 -41.26 -48.75 -31.65
N GLU A 735 -41.32 -48.38 -32.94
CA GLU A 735 -42.29 -47.46 -33.60
C GLU A 735 -42.43 -46.03 -33.00
N GLY A 736 -42.79 -44.97 -33.71
CA GLY A 736 -43.26 -44.77 -35.09
C GLY A 736 -43.81 -43.32 -35.21
N PRO A 737 -43.99 -42.73 -36.42
CA PRO A 737 -44.06 -41.26 -36.57
C PRO A 737 -45.33 -40.78 -37.35
N PRO A 738 -45.45 -39.52 -37.85
CA PRO A 738 -44.77 -38.26 -37.51
C PRO A 738 -45.73 -37.11 -37.04
N PRO A 739 -46.01 -35.99 -37.77
CA PRO A 739 -45.64 -34.66 -37.23
C PRO A 739 -46.74 -33.57 -37.28
N SER A 740 -46.44 -32.37 -36.76
CA SER A 740 -46.41 -31.05 -37.46
C SER A 740 -46.20 -29.93 -36.39
N LYS A 741 -45.60 -28.75 -36.62
CA LYS A 741 -45.77 -27.72 -37.68
C LYS A 741 -47.21 -27.16 -37.71
N GLU A 742 -47.47 -25.85 -37.88
CA GLU A 742 -46.56 -24.71 -38.06
C GLU A 742 -47.15 -23.40 -37.48
N ALA A 743 -46.43 -22.29 -37.61
CA ALA A 743 -46.70 -21.00 -36.97
C ALA A 743 -47.78 -20.13 -37.66
N GLY A 744 -48.34 -19.17 -36.90
CA GLY A 744 -49.04 -17.98 -37.41
C GLY A 744 -50.43 -17.75 -36.80
N ILE A 745 -51.02 -16.54 -36.83
CA ILE A 745 -50.54 -15.21 -37.27
C ILE A 745 -51.36 -14.10 -36.55
N SER A 746 -50.80 -12.88 -36.49
CA SER A 746 -51.31 -11.59 -35.93
C SER A 746 -52.82 -11.33 -35.72
N ALA A 747 -53.17 -10.44 -34.76
CA ALA A 747 -53.81 -9.13 -35.03
C ALA A 747 -54.01 -8.22 -33.77
N ALA A 748 -54.39 -6.96 -34.02
CA ALA A 748 -54.81 -5.85 -33.14
C ALA A 748 -55.61 -6.26 -31.87
N ALA A 749 -55.49 -5.64 -30.69
CA ALA A 749 -55.57 -4.22 -30.31
C ALA A 749 -56.99 -3.59 -30.45
N ASP A 750 -57.70 -3.38 -29.34
CA ASP A 750 -58.02 -2.02 -28.85
C ASP A 750 -58.55 -1.96 -27.37
N LYS A 751 -58.75 -0.71 -26.92
CA LYS A 751 -59.05 -0.09 -25.61
C LYS A 751 -60.20 -0.54 -24.67
N GLU A 752 -59.92 -0.27 -23.37
CA GLU A 752 -60.75 0.42 -22.34
C GLU A 752 -61.96 -0.25 -21.61
N VAL A 753 -62.41 0.46 -20.54
CA VAL A 753 -63.44 0.19 -19.50
C VAL A 753 -62.88 -0.35 -18.16
N GLU A 754 -63.22 0.14 -16.96
CA GLU A 754 -63.58 1.48 -16.40
C GLU A 754 -63.84 1.31 -14.88
N SER A 755 -63.19 2.07 -13.98
CA SER A 755 -63.74 2.37 -12.63
C SER A 755 -62.94 3.43 -11.86
N LYS A 756 -63.61 4.53 -11.50
CA LYS A 756 -63.24 5.59 -10.52
C LYS A 756 -64.05 5.38 -9.21
N PRO A 757 -64.09 6.27 -8.18
CA PRO A 757 -63.30 7.46 -7.82
C PRO A 757 -62.69 7.28 -6.38
N GLU A 758 -62.57 8.25 -5.46
CA GLU A 758 -61.75 9.49 -5.37
C GLU A 758 -61.17 9.50 -3.91
N ASN A 759 -59.91 9.86 -3.62
CA ASN A 759 -59.40 11.18 -3.19
C ASN A 759 -59.95 11.77 -1.85
N LEU A 760 -59.07 12.10 -0.89
CA LEU A 760 -59.21 13.21 0.09
C LEU A 760 -57.90 13.49 0.86
N SER A 761 -57.73 14.72 1.35
CA SER A 761 -56.50 15.25 1.98
C SER A 761 -56.57 15.28 3.53
N PRO A 762 -55.44 15.37 4.26
CA PRO A 762 -55.42 15.71 5.67
C PRO A 762 -55.62 17.22 5.90
N ASP A 763 -56.15 17.57 7.07
CA ASP A 763 -56.42 18.96 7.50
C ASP A 763 -55.86 19.19 8.92
N GLU A 764 -55.50 20.43 9.27
CA GLU A 764 -54.84 20.81 10.53
C GLU A 764 -55.75 21.71 11.38
N PRO A 765 -55.67 21.65 12.73
CA PRO A 765 -55.52 22.92 13.44
C PRO A 765 -54.68 22.89 14.73
N VAL A 766 -54.14 24.07 15.08
CA VAL A 766 -53.40 24.39 16.32
C VAL A 766 -54.16 25.50 17.08
N PRO A 767 -54.30 25.44 18.42
CA PRO A 767 -53.79 26.58 19.22
C PRO A 767 -53.34 26.32 20.69
N SER A 768 -52.20 26.92 21.06
CA SER A 768 -51.86 27.62 22.34
C SER A 768 -52.07 26.99 23.74
N GLY A 769 -51.06 27.09 24.63
CA GLY A 769 -51.23 26.97 26.09
C GLY A 769 -49.95 27.08 26.97
N THR A 770 -49.76 28.21 27.65
CA THR A 770 -48.77 28.50 28.74
C THR A 770 -49.34 29.59 29.66
N PRO A 771 -48.82 29.88 30.89
CA PRO A 771 -47.75 29.27 31.71
C PRO A 771 -48.27 28.79 33.10
N PRO A 772 -47.45 28.61 34.18
CA PRO A 772 -47.00 29.72 35.05
C PRO A 772 -45.53 29.56 35.59
N SER A 773 -45.13 30.27 36.66
CA SER A 773 -43.73 30.46 37.09
C SER A 773 -43.51 30.69 38.62
N ARG A 774 -42.22 30.83 39.06
CA ARG A 774 -41.67 31.16 40.41
C ARG A 774 -41.62 30.03 41.49
N SER A 775 -40.72 30.01 42.50
CA SER A 775 -39.38 30.65 42.72
C SER A 775 -38.65 30.24 44.04
N GLN A 776 -37.34 29.93 43.97
CA GLN A 776 -36.25 30.10 45.01
C GLN A 776 -36.43 29.51 46.45
N PRO A 777 -35.41 29.50 47.36
CA PRO A 777 -33.99 29.97 47.32
C PRO A 777 -32.97 28.77 47.44
N ALA A 778 -31.75 28.74 48.05
CA ALA A 778 -30.90 29.68 48.82
C ALA A 778 -29.37 29.31 48.86
N SER A 779 -28.52 30.33 49.07
CA SER A 779 -27.27 30.45 49.90
C SER A 779 -26.07 29.44 49.93
N GLN A 780 -24.87 30.00 50.23
CA GLN A 780 -23.52 29.38 50.38
C GLN A 780 -23.14 29.17 51.89
N PRO A 781 -21.94 28.62 52.26
CA PRO A 781 -20.61 29.30 52.24
C PRO A 781 -19.56 28.60 51.33
N GLU A 782 -18.43 29.19 50.87
CA GLU A 782 -17.15 29.58 51.55
C GLU A 782 -16.36 28.41 52.19
N ALA A 783 -15.01 28.32 52.13
CA ALA A 783 -13.96 29.31 51.82
C ALA A 783 -12.71 28.75 51.05
N GLN A 784 -11.68 29.59 50.89
CA GLN A 784 -10.35 29.37 50.25
C GLN A 784 -9.22 29.11 51.30
N PRO A 785 -7.90 29.30 51.03
CA PRO A 785 -6.97 28.61 50.10
C PRO A 785 -5.64 28.11 50.74
N GLU A 786 -4.82 27.39 49.95
CA GLU A 786 -3.33 27.36 50.03
C GLU A 786 -2.67 26.75 51.32
N PRO A 787 -1.31 26.58 51.43
CA PRO A 787 -0.22 27.06 50.57
C PRO A 787 0.80 25.99 50.08
N THR A 788 1.79 26.47 49.34
CA THR A 788 3.02 25.81 48.88
C THR A 788 3.98 25.37 50.00
N VAL A 789 4.83 24.36 49.73
CA VAL A 789 6.32 24.41 49.77
C VAL A 789 6.90 22.98 49.77
N ALA A 790 7.81 22.68 48.84
CA ALA A 790 9.03 21.85 49.05
C ALA A 790 9.78 21.60 47.72
N GLN A 791 10.98 22.18 47.59
CA GLN A 791 12.10 21.46 46.94
C GLN A 791 12.59 20.42 47.97
N GLU A 792 13.45 19.43 47.71
CA GLU A 792 14.60 19.34 46.81
C GLU A 792 15.14 17.90 46.86
N GLN A 793 15.79 17.37 45.81
CA GLN A 793 17.10 16.69 45.89
C GLN A 793 17.53 16.04 44.56
N LYS A 794 18.83 15.69 44.48
CA LYS A 794 19.58 15.42 43.25
C LYS A 794 20.78 14.51 43.54
N ALA A 795 20.77 13.29 43.00
CA ALA A 795 21.90 12.36 42.86
C ALA A 795 21.54 11.42 41.69
N GLU A 796 22.34 11.30 40.63
CA GLU A 796 23.62 10.55 40.54
C GLU A 796 23.45 9.02 40.65
N SER A 797 23.14 8.40 39.50
CA SER A 797 23.65 7.09 39.03
C SER A 797 23.44 7.02 37.52
#